data_AF-A0A7Y3DY38-F1
#
_entry.id   AF-A0A7Y3DY38-F1
#
_cell.length_a   1.000
_cell.length_b   1.000
_cell.length_c   1.000
_cell.angle_alpha   90.00
_cell.angle_beta   90.00
_cell.angle_gamma   90.00
#
_symmetry.space_group_name_H-M   'P 1'
#
loop_
_entity.id
_entity.type
_entity.pdbx_description
1 polymer ?
#
loop_
_entity_poly.entity_id
_entity_poly.type
_entity_poly.pdbx_seq_one_letter_code
_entity_poly.pdbx_strand_id
1 'polypeptide(L)'
;MIRRPSGKTALALLACLTLMSLAEIGRADEDAKKKSCQALQPAGPGNATISIATGSPTGLYQYTAQRIKLLMEEADESAPRLEVLHTGGSGDNVDKLLAGEVEMAIVQSDILFGRLEEIESCGRADGEIFAIASLFPEYTQIMVAHDSDVENVIQLAGRRLFLGSIGSGTEVNAKMVLGLAGIDVDGYEVDNDGLDFERVNPDLNSTEAMELLCRGPAAEEGGTDGASPAIDAVFRVTGSIFPKLDRWQDCLKLVSLDTELISAILGEYPYYGLTRVQVGDQEVDMLYTRAVLVARGLDSKLRDEQITALTALIVEKLPAAFQKGKRNQNAVLFRGAKTVAGLPIDFHPEARKHYEHEDVNLLKSNRWKWMITALLLWVTIAAIKMHTGSRTQHEQWFYARHSNFVNFLYEITAGQFEWLLALIGRSLASLGRSVRDFSFFKSPITVAVWFLLIFLWIALLTILHFESMHALTRDIPNQFDNIEFRDLWIWLLQVLSLGESPDGLFPKSAVAKAVTVIIPIIGVVGAILAVLMATIREKSAKERRARGLDIQPLSKHLVLCGWNEHGKRVIEEISTDVPGTRRKKIALVAESDREKPLEEWGLARENAHYLRGMSSDSANLERVNASRAAGFLVLAGERKIRHRNFRSIFTVKMISRQIEHLPPERRPRIMVDMVFKENLDMFRVAGADRVLNTRLIGTVFLAYSALNMGFSNVITSLMSLATRPVITRINAADRRRVFSRVIGQNFSKAWATLFKEGINLLAIVPHEGETSPTIGIYPDLPNPMIIGEDDLVIARGDSLIILENQALRNKKVSAVSFADSHTDVQNGLDHDTPLVVIDRRHEAADELRRLLEKRCTDLYYICGGRREAGQDDTRFIHWDGRVDSISGLVEQHVLDDLQRNGKQGKIKFLIPTVENPLNYSSANAVHQDDDTVALILQLKTLDTERFHFTAEIQSLENLRLFKGVGVQQPIPVHEFASLALTKMVLFDGEVTGLILRFMENFFTGELENKSLRKIALSGTGIADRLVGQNYAGAAQLLFREGIQLLAIISHDGVDQRNRLVALPYRKDPDYGYRINPDDELFVIS
;
A
#
# COMPACT_ATOMS: atom_id res chain seq x y z
N MET A 1 -31.12 67.23 -3.50
CA MET A 1 -32.04 66.16 -3.93
C MET A 1 -32.04 66.11 -5.45
N ILE A 2 -31.98 64.90 -6.01
CA ILE A 2 -32.17 64.55 -7.43
C ILE A 2 -31.00 64.93 -8.36
N ARG A 3 -30.07 63.97 -8.54
CA ARG A 3 -29.08 63.93 -9.62
C ARG A 3 -29.79 63.63 -10.95
N ARG A 4 -29.35 64.30 -12.02
CA ARG A 4 -29.72 64.05 -13.43
C ARG A 4 -29.64 62.55 -13.78
N PRO A 5 -30.64 61.96 -14.46
CA PRO A 5 -30.48 60.72 -15.20
C PRO A 5 -29.79 60.98 -16.54
N SER A 6 -28.88 60.09 -16.88
CA SER A 6 -28.07 60.02 -18.09
C SER A 6 -28.82 59.33 -19.24
N GLY A 7 -28.68 59.87 -20.46
CA GLY A 7 -28.52 59.21 -21.76
C GLY A 7 -29.35 57.98 -22.23
N LYS A 8 -30.16 57.34 -21.39
CA LYS A 8 -30.84 56.07 -21.71
C LYS A 8 -32.34 56.21 -21.96
N THR A 9 -32.96 57.33 -21.62
CA THR A 9 -34.39 57.57 -21.85
C THR A 9 -34.70 58.19 -23.21
N ALA A 10 -33.77 58.92 -23.83
CA ALA A 10 -33.92 59.43 -25.20
C ALA A 10 -33.68 58.34 -26.27
N LEU A 11 -32.82 57.35 -25.98
CA LEU A 11 -32.54 56.23 -26.88
C LEU A 11 -33.71 55.22 -26.93
N ALA A 12 -34.47 55.06 -25.84
CA ALA A 12 -35.62 54.17 -25.77
C ALA A 12 -36.82 54.68 -26.58
N LEU A 13 -37.03 56.01 -26.64
CA LEU A 13 -38.12 56.61 -27.42
C LEU A 13 -37.84 56.59 -28.93
N LEU A 14 -36.57 56.73 -29.34
CA LEU A 14 -36.16 56.58 -30.74
C LEU A 14 -36.24 55.11 -31.21
N ALA A 15 -35.90 54.15 -30.32
CA ALA A 15 -36.02 52.72 -30.59
C ALA A 15 -37.49 52.26 -30.71
N CYS A 16 -38.42 52.82 -29.94
CA CYS A 16 -39.84 52.48 -30.07
C CYS A 16 -40.47 53.01 -31.38
N LEU A 17 -40.04 54.16 -31.89
CA LEU A 17 -40.52 54.71 -33.17
C LEU A 17 -39.93 53.99 -34.39
N THR A 18 -38.69 53.51 -34.32
CA THR A 18 -38.12 52.65 -35.38
C THR A 18 -38.72 51.24 -35.37
N LEU A 19 -39.00 50.67 -34.18
CA LEU A 19 -39.66 49.36 -34.04
C LEU A 19 -41.11 49.35 -34.55
N MET A 20 -41.85 50.47 -34.45
CA MET A 20 -43.19 50.56 -35.04
C MET A 20 -43.17 50.64 -36.57
N SER A 21 -42.15 51.26 -37.19
CA SER A 21 -42.00 51.24 -38.66
C SER A 21 -41.56 49.88 -39.20
N LEU A 22 -40.79 49.10 -38.42
CA LEU A 22 -40.40 47.74 -38.77
C LEU A 22 -41.55 46.73 -38.62
N ALA A 23 -42.52 46.99 -37.74
CA ALA A 23 -43.71 46.16 -37.57
C ALA A 23 -44.75 46.33 -38.69
N GLU A 24 -44.79 47.46 -39.40
CA GLU A 24 -45.63 47.65 -40.59
C GLU A 24 -44.99 47.11 -41.87
N ILE A 25 -43.64 47.06 -41.95
CA ILE A 25 -42.93 46.39 -43.05
C ILE A 25 -42.99 44.86 -42.89
N GLY A 26 -42.90 44.34 -41.66
CA GLY A 26 -43.02 42.90 -41.39
C GLY A 26 -44.42 42.31 -41.64
N ARG A 27 -45.49 43.11 -41.56
CA ARG A 27 -46.85 42.65 -41.88
C ARG A 27 -47.11 42.51 -43.38
N ALA A 28 -46.45 43.31 -44.21
CA ALA A 28 -46.51 43.17 -45.66
C ALA A 28 -45.75 41.92 -46.16
N ASP A 29 -44.71 41.50 -45.43
CA ASP A 29 -43.89 40.32 -45.73
C ASP A 29 -44.54 39.01 -45.22
N GLU A 30 -45.24 39.03 -44.08
CA GLU A 30 -46.04 37.89 -43.59
C GLU A 30 -47.28 37.59 -44.48
N ASP A 31 -47.95 38.61 -45.01
CA ASP A 31 -49.08 38.44 -45.94
C ASP A 31 -48.62 38.01 -47.36
N ALA A 32 -47.34 38.22 -47.70
CA ALA A 32 -46.73 37.68 -48.92
C ALA A 32 -46.26 36.23 -48.74
N LYS A 33 -45.70 35.87 -47.56
CA LYS A 33 -45.28 34.50 -47.22
C LYS A 33 -46.43 33.50 -47.08
N LYS A 34 -47.66 33.97 -46.82
CA LYS A 34 -48.88 33.14 -46.79
C LYS A 34 -49.42 32.70 -48.15
N LYS A 35 -48.82 33.10 -49.28
CA LYS A 35 -49.36 32.84 -50.64
C LYS A 35 -48.74 31.64 -51.38
N SER A 36 -47.73 30.95 -50.84
CA SER A 36 -47.06 29.84 -51.55
C SER A 36 -47.75 28.47 -51.37
N CYS A 37 -48.22 28.14 -50.17
CA CYS A 37 -48.80 26.82 -49.86
C CYS A 37 -50.33 26.84 -49.95
N GLN A 38 -50.91 25.94 -50.76
CA GLN A 38 -52.36 25.74 -50.78
C GLN A 38 -52.82 24.92 -49.55
N ALA A 39 -54.00 25.25 -49.01
CA ALA A 39 -54.61 24.53 -47.88
C ALA A 39 -55.06 23.13 -48.30
N LEU A 40 -54.66 22.11 -47.54
CA LEU A 40 -55.05 20.71 -47.77
C LEU A 40 -56.57 20.54 -47.56
N GLN A 41 -57.28 19.93 -48.51
CA GLN A 41 -58.67 19.55 -48.30
C GLN A 41 -58.75 18.39 -47.28
N PRO A 42 -59.57 18.48 -46.22
CA PRO A 42 -59.74 17.38 -45.28
C PRO A 42 -60.45 16.21 -45.96
N ALA A 43 -59.74 15.09 -46.14
CA ALA A 43 -60.32 13.83 -46.60
C ALA A 43 -61.05 13.13 -45.43
N GLY A 44 -62.30 12.72 -45.64
CA GLY A 44 -63.08 11.98 -44.65
C GLY A 44 -62.47 10.60 -44.31
N PRO A 45 -62.78 10.01 -43.14
CA PRO A 45 -62.14 8.79 -42.68
C PRO A 45 -62.68 7.57 -43.43
N GLY A 46 -61.81 6.88 -44.18
CA GLY A 46 -62.08 5.58 -44.79
C GLY A 46 -61.26 5.33 -46.06
N ASN A 47 -60.23 4.46 -45.95
CA ASN A 47 -59.28 4.07 -47.01
C ASN A 47 -58.50 5.23 -47.64
N ALA A 48 -57.64 5.88 -46.85
CA ALA A 48 -56.75 6.93 -47.33
C ALA A 48 -55.69 6.33 -48.28
N THR A 49 -55.78 6.68 -49.56
CA THR A 49 -54.66 6.51 -50.50
C THR A 49 -53.63 7.60 -50.19
N ILE A 50 -52.35 7.20 -50.08
CA ILE A 50 -51.21 8.11 -49.89
C ILE A 50 -50.38 8.09 -51.16
N SER A 51 -50.25 9.25 -51.79
CA SER A 51 -49.50 9.42 -53.02
C SER A 51 -48.03 9.68 -52.72
N ILE A 52 -47.13 8.96 -53.40
CA ILE A 52 -45.68 9.17 -53.37
C ILE A 52 -45.22 9.68 -54.73
N ALA A 53 -44.79 10.95 -54.79
CA ALA A 53 -44.15 11.52 -55.96
C ALA A 53 -42.70 11.03 -56.09
N THR A 54 -42.32 10.57 -57.29
CA THR A 54 -41.01 9.94 -57.53
C THR A 54 -40.24 10.60 -58.68
N GLY A 55 -40.39 10.12 -59.90
CA GLY A 55 -39.62 10.56 -61.05
C GLY A 55 -39.86 9.63 -62.22
N SER A 56 -38.87 9.55 -63.12
CA SER A 56 -38.94 8.71 -64.32
C SER A 56 -39.38 7.26 -64.01
N PRO A 57 -40.25 6.64 -64.84
CA PRO A 57 -40.73 5.27 -64.63
C PRO A 57 -39.63 4.20 -64.51
N THR A 58 -38.45 4.46 -65.05
CA THR A 58 -37.29 3.57 -64.98
C THR A 58 -36.28 3.94 -63.88
N GLY A 59 -36.54 5.02 -63.14
CA GLY A 59 -35.64 5.61 -62.16
C GLY A 59 -35.60 4.90 -60.80
N LEU A 60 -34.56 5.20 -60.01
CA LEU A 60 -34.36 4.60 -58.69
C LEU A 60 -35.44 5.04 -57.68
N TYR A 61 -35.96 6.26 -57.79
CA TYR A 61 -37.04 6.76 -56.93
C TYR A 61 -38.31 5.92 -57.11
N GLN A 62 -38.67 5.64 -58.36
CA GLN A 62 -39.81 4.79 -58.70
C GLN A 62 -39.64 3.38 -58.12
N TYR A 63 -38.47 2.78 -58.33
CA TYR A 63 -38.16 1.45 -57.78
C TYR A 63 -38.26 1.43 -56.24
N THR A 64 -37.73 2.48 -55.59
CA THR A 64 -37.72 2.59 -54.13
C THR A 64 -39.14 2.72 -53.57
N ALA A 65 -39.95 3.62 -54.12
CA ALA A 65 -41.33 3.81 -53.70
C ALA A 65 -42.20 2.56 -53.96
N GLN A 66 -42.01 1.87 -55.09
CA GLN A 66 -42.69 0.59 -55.34
C GLN A 66 -42.29 -0.48 -54.32
N ARG A 67 -41.02 -0.50 -53.90
CA ARG A 67 -40.57 -1.46 -52.89
C ARG A 67 -41.14 -1.13 -51.50
N ILE A 68 -41.20 0.15 -51.14
CA ILE A 68 -41.85 0.60 -49.90
C ILE A 68 -43.33 0.18 -49.91
N LYS A 69 -44.03 0.41 -51.03
CA LYS A 69 -45.42 -0.03 -51.23
C LYS A 69 -45.60 -1.53 -50.98
N LEU A 70 -44.80 -2.37 -51.64
CA LEU A 70 -44.89 -3.82 -51.49
C LEU A 70 -44.60 -4.27 -50.05
N LEU A 71 -43.58 -3.71 -49.41
CA LEU A 71 -43.23 -4.07 -48.04
C LEU A 71 -44.34 -3.65 -47.06
N MET A 72 -44.98 -2.50 -47.27
CA MET A 72 -46.13 -2.09 -46.45
C MET A 72 -47.34 -3.01 -46.64
N GLU A 73 -47.65 -3.38 -47.88
CA GLU A 73 -48.72 -4.34 -48.20
C GLU A 73 -48.45 -5.74 -47.61
N GLU A 74 -47.17 -6.16 -47.53
CA GLU A 74 -46.76 -7.43 -46.91
C GLU A 74 -46.78 -7.39 -45.37
N ALA A 75 -46.50 -6.23 -44.76
CA ALA A 75 -46.33 -6.10 -43.31
C ALA A 75 -47.66 -6.00 -42.55
N ASP A 76 -48.67 -5.36 -43.12
CA ASP A 76 -49.97 -5.14 -42.50
C ASP A 76 -51.07 -5.01 -43.57
N GLU A 77 -52.03 -5.95 -43.61
CA GLU A 77 -53.17 -5.90 -44.54
C GLU A 77 -54.07 -4.67 -44.32
N SER A 78 -53.97 -4.01 -43.16
CA SER A 78 -54.67 -2.78 -42.81
C SER A 78 -53.86 -1.49 -43.06
N ALA A 79 -52.67 -1.61 -43.66
CA ALA A 79 -51.83 -0.47 -44.04
C ALA A 79 -52.52 0.47 -45.05
N PRO A 80 -52.20 1.78 -45.04
CA PRO A 80 -52.70 2.71 -46.03
C PRO A 80 -52.28 2.29 -47.44
N ARG A 81 -53.18 2.47 -48.43
CA ARG A 81 -52.85 2.15 -49.82
C ARG A 81 -51.88 3.19 -50.36
N LEU A 82 -50.68 2.77 -50.73
CA LEU A 82 -49.72 3.67 -51.40
C LEU A 82 -49.98 3.71 -52.91
N GLU A 83 -50.05 4.91 -53.47
CA GLU A 83 -50.05 5.17 -54.90
C GLU A 83 -48.72 5.82 -55.29
N VAL A 84 -48.03 5.26 -56.28
CA VAL A 84 -46.72 5.76 -56.71
C VAL A 84 -46.91 6.55 -58.00
N LEU A 85 -46.62 7.84 -57.97
CA LEU A 85 -46.84 8.78 -59.06
C LEU A 85 -45.54 9.13 -59.77
N HIS A 86 -45.55 9.08 -61.09
CA HIS A 86 -44.45 9.52 -61.93
C HIS A 86 -44.45 11.04 -62.08
N THR A 87 -43.27 11.64 -62.00
CA THR A 87 -43.06 13.10 -62.00
C THR A 87 -41.83 13.47 -62.82
N GLY A 88 -41.59 14.77 -63.00
CA GLY A 88 -40.39 15.33 -63.61
C GLY A 88 -39.10 15.17 -62.79
N GLY A 89 -39.19 14.74 -61.51
CA GLY A 89 -38.06 14.55 -60.60
C GLY A 89 -38.14 15.44 -59.36
N SER A 90 -37.01 15.62 -58.65
CA SER A 90 -36.95 16.26 -57.33
C SER A 90 -37.57 17.66 -57.23
N GLY A 91 -37.44 18.51 -58.27
CA GLY A 91 -38.08 19.84 -58.29
C GLY A 91 -39.61 19.76 -58.35
N ASP A 92 -40.14 19.05 -59.35
CA ASP A 92 -41.58 18.77 -59.52
C ASP A 92 -42.17 18.07 -58.28
N ASN A 93 -41.39 17.20 -57.64
CA ASN A 93 -41.77 16.55 -56.40
C ASN A 93 -42.00 17.54 -55.26
N VAL A 94 -41.10 18.52 -55.07
CA VAL A 94 -41.26 19.57 -54.05
C VAL A 94 -42.47 20.45 -54.41
N ASP A 95 -42.63 20.82 -55.68
CA ASP A 95 -43.77 21.63 -56.14
C ASP A 95 -45.11 20.95 -55.86
N LYS A 96 -45.22 19.65 -56.15
CA LYS A 96 -46.42 18.85 -55.85
C LYS A 96 -46.68 18.72 -54.35
N LEU A 97 -45.62 18.63 -53.54
CA LEU A 97 -45.73 18.57 -52.09
C LEU A 97 -46.20 19.92 -51.51
N LEU A 98 -45.71 21.04 -52.04
CA LEU A 98 -46.12 22.41 -51.67
C LEU A 98 -47.52 22.78 -52.18
N ALA A 99 -47.92 22.25 -53.32
CA ALA A 99 -49.28 22.37 -53.85
C ALA A 99 -50.29 21.46 -53.11
N GLY A 100 -49.83 20.50 -52.31
CA GLY A 100 -50.68 19.53 -51.63
C GLY A 100 -51.28 18.48 -52.59
N GLU A 101 -50.68 18.29 -53.77
CA GLU A 101 -51.09 17.28 -54.75
C GLU A 101 -50.65 15.86 -54.34
N VAL A 102 -49.62 15.75 -53.49
CA VAL A 102 -49.09 14.50 -52.95
C VAL A 102 -48.75 14.62 -51.47
N GLU A 103 -48.86 13.51 -50.74
CA GLU A 103 -48.55 13.48 -49.30
C GLU A 103 -47.10 13.11 -48.99
N MET A 104 -46.45 12.35 -49.88
CA MET A 104 -45.04 12.00 -49.76
C MET A 104 -44.29 12.22 -51.08
N ALA A 105 -43.00 12.49 -50.99
CA ALA A 105 -42.13 12.54 -52.16
C ALA A 105 -40.71 12.11 -51.83
N ILE A 106 -40.01 11.55 -52.82
CA ILE A 106 -38.56 11.32 -52.74
C ILE A 106 -37.87 12.52 -53.38
N VAL A 107 -36.99 13.19 -52.66
CA VAL A 107 -36.35 14.45 -53.08
C VAL A 107 -34.88 14.46 -52.70
N GLN A 108 -34.06 15.24 -53.40
CA GLN A 108 -32.66 15.41 -53.03
C GLN A 108 -32.49 16.46 -51.92
N SER A 109 -31.55 16.26 -51.01
CA SER A 109 -31.27 17.19 -49.91
C SER A 109 -30.86 18.60 -50.37
N ASP A 110 -30.15 18.72 -51.49
CA ASP A 110 -29.78 20.01 -52.08
C ASP A 110 -30.99 20.78 -52.61
N ILE A 111 -31.96 20.08 -53.24
CA ILE A 111 -33.22 20.68 -53.70
C ILE A 111 -34.09 21.11 -52.50
N LEU A 112 -34.14 20.29 -51.45
CA LEU A 112 -34.83 20.65 -50.21
C LEU A 112 -34.23 21.91 -49.57
N PHE A 113 -32.90 22.00 -49.52
CA PHE A 113 -32.21 23.16 -48.96
C PHE A 113 -32.49 24.43 -49.76
N GLY A 114 -32.39 24.37 -51.10
CA GLY A 114 -32.69 25.51 -51.97
C GLY A 114 -34.14 26.00 -51.90
N ARG A 115 -35.05 25.16 -51.40
CA ARG A 115 -36.49 25.44 -51.25
C ARG A 115 -36.89 25.63 -49.78
N LEU A 116 -35.94 25.77 -48.86
CA LEU A 116 -36.20 25.76 -47.41
C LEU A 116 -37.14 26.87 -46.97
N GLU A 117 -36.97 28.10 -47.47
CA GLU A 117 -37.86 29.22 -47.13
C GLU A 117 -39.31 28.99 -47.56
N GLU A 118 -39.52 28.37 -48.73
CA GLU A 118 -40.85 28.00 -49.22
C GLU A 118 -41.45 26.87 -48.38
N ILE A 119 -40.64 25.90 -47.98
CA ILE A 119 -41.04 24.78 -47.11
C ILE A 119 -41.42 25.29 -45.71
N GLU A 120 -40.63 26.18 -45.12
CA GLU A 120 -40.91 26.78 -43.80
C GLU A 120 -42.14 27.69 -43.80
N SER A 121 -42.52 28.24 -44.97
CA SER A 121 -43.71 29.08 -45.12
C SER A 121 -45.03 28.31 -45.01
N CYS A 122 -45.02 26.98 -45.17
CA CYS A 122 -46.18 26.11 -44.92
C CYS A 122 -46.42 25.95 -43.41
N GLY A 123 -47.18 26.86 -42.79
CA GLY A 123 -47.43 26.84 -41.34
C GLY A 123 -48.11 25.56 -40.80
N ARG A 124 -48.05 25.34 -39.48
CA ARG A 124 -48.55 24.15 -38.75
C ARG A 124 -49.98 23.67 -39.07
N ALA A 125 -50.87 24.57 -39.52
CA ALA A 125 -52.27 24.23 -39.78
C ALA A 125 -52.48 23.54 -41.14
N ASP A 126 -51.58 23.75 -42.11
CA ASP A 126 -51.66 23.22 -43.48
C ASP A 126 -50.61 22.12 -43.76
N GLY A 127 -50.09 21.52 -42.68
CA GLY A 127 -49.11 20.44 -42.65
C GLY A 127 -47.66 20.90 -42.84
N GLU A 128 -46.86 20.88 -41.76
CA GLU A 128 -45.39 21.00 -41.84
C GLU A 128 -44.82 19.85 -42.70
N ILE A 129 -43.75 20.13 -43.45
CA ILE A 129 -43.04 19.13 -44.25
C ILE A 129 -41.91 18.55 -43.41
N PHE A 130 -41.89 17.24 -43.28
CA PHE A 130 -40.90 16.52 -42.47
C PHE A 130 -40.16 15.45 -43.28
N ALA A 131 -38.91 15.20 -42.92
CA ALA A 131 -38.22 13.99 -43.35
C ALA A 131 -38.79 12.76 -42.62
N ILE A 132 -39.03 11.67 -43.37
CA ILE A 132 -39.41 10.37 -42.82
C ILE A 132 -38.21 9.44 -42.76
N ALA A 133 -37.37 9.45 -43.80
CA ALA A 133 -36.17 8.63 -43.88
C ALA A 133 -35.13 9.23 -44.83
N SER A 134 -33.85 9.17 -44.45
CA SER A 134 -32.73 9.36 -45.38
C SER A 134 -32.48 8.04 -46.10
N LEU A 135 -32.61 8.03 -47.43
CA LEU A 135 -32.58 6.83 -48.24
C LEU A 135 -31.14 6.51 -48.65
N PHE A 136 -30.69 6.94 -49.83
CA PHE A 136 -29.39 6.58 -50.40
C PHE A 136 -28.62 7.82 -50.87
N PRO A 137 -27.29 7.76 -50.98
CA PRO A 137 -26.50 8.83 -51.58
C PRO A 137 -26.77 8.92 -53.08
N GLU A 138 -26.75 10.11 -53.64
CA GLU A 138 -26.81 10.38 -55.07
C GLU A 138 -25.56 11.13 -55.51
N TYR A 139 -24.75 10.46 -56.32
CA TYR A 139 -23.40 10.89 -56.66
C TYR A 139 -23.42 11.80 -57.88
N THR A 140 -22.82 12.98 -57.75
CA THR A 140 -22.58 13.92 -58.86
C THR A 140 -21.40 13.41 -59.68
N GLN A 141 -21.68 12.98 -60.91
CA GLN A 141 -20.71 12.44 -61.85
C GLN A 141 -20.58 13.38 -63.05
N ILE A 142 -19.34 13.73 -63.40
CA ILE A 142 -18.99 14.51 -64.57
C ILE A 142 -18.26 13.59 -65.54
N MET A 143 -18.84 13.36 -66.71
CA MET A 143 -18.34 12.41 -67.70
C MET A 143 -17.90 13.13 -68.96
N VAL A 144 -16.75 12.77 -69.48
CA VAL A 144 -16.20 13.25 -70.77
C VAL A 144 -15.78 12.04 -71.60
N ALA A 145 -15.54 12.25 -72.90
CA ALA A 145 -14.99 11.20 -73.75
C ALA A 145 -13.65 10.69 -73.18
N HIS A 146 -13.37 9.40 -73.31
CA HIS A 146 -12.18 8.75 -72.73
C HIS A 146 -10.87 9.42 -73.19
N ASP A 147 -10.82 9.89 -74.44
CA ASP A 147 -9.70 10.60 -75.06
C ASP A 147 -9.75 12.14 -74.94
N SER A 148 -10.72 12.68 -74.19
CA SER A 148 -10.84 14.13 -73.94
C SER A 148 -9.63 14.70 -73.19
N ASP A 149 -9.28 15.95 -73.46
CA ASP A 149 -8.25 16.72 -72.76
C ASP A 149 -8.72 17.30 -71.41
N VAL A 150 -10.00 17.11 -71.05
CA VAL A 150 -10.58 17.57 -69.78
C VAL A 150 -10.17 16.65 -68.62
N GLU A 151 -9.53 17.23 -67.61
CA GLU A 151 -9.06 16.59 -66.37
C GLU A 151 -9.67 17.21 -65.11
N ASN A 152 -10.11 18.49 -65.16
CA ASN A 152 -10.73 19.21 -64.05
C ASN A 152 -11.95 20.04 -64.49
N VAL A 153 -12.70 20.58 -63.51
CA VAL A 153 -13.97 21.28 -63.75
C VAL A 153 -13.79 22.61 -64.50
N ILE A 154 -12.69 23.33 -64.25
CA ILE A 154 -12.43 24.64 -64.90
C ILE A 154 -12.29 24.49 -66.42
N GLN A 155 -11.75 23.37 -66.90
CA GLN A 155 -11.61 23.06 -68.33
C GLN A 155 -12.95 22.80 -69.05
N LEU A 156 -14.08 22.79 -68.33
CA LEU A 156 -15.42 22.73 -68.91
C LEU A 156 -15.90 24.09 -69.45
N ALA A 157 -15.23 25.19 -69.12
CA ALA A 157 -15.51 26.50 -69.70
C ALA A 157 -15.35 26.46 -71.23
N GLY A 158 -16.25 27.08 -71.99
CA GLY A 158 -16.23 27.05 -73.46
C GLY A 158 -16.74 25.76 -74.10
N ARG A 159 -17.10 24.74 -73.31
CA ARG A 159 -17.51 23.42 -73.83
C ARG A 159 -19.03 23.28 -73.93
N ARG A 160 -19.50 22.31 -74.71
CA ARG A 160 -20.92 21.96 -74.81
C ARG A 160 -21.30 20.97 -73.72
N LEU A 161 -22.06 21.45 -72.74
CA LEU A 161 -22.36 20.71 -71.52
C LEU A 161 -23.82 20.26 -71.50
N PHE A 162 -24.03 18.97 -71.23
CA PHE A 162 -25.34 18.48 -70.81
C PHE A 162 -25.45 18.57 -69.30
N LEU A 163 -26.26 19.51 -68.81
CA LEU A 163 -26.46 19.75 -67.38
C LEU A 163 -27.62 18.93 -66.78
N GLY A 164 -28.36 18.17 -67.60
CA GLY A 164 -29.62 17.54 -67.19
C GLY A 164 -30.86 18.30 -67.69
N SER A 165 -32.00 17.62 -67.62
CA SER A 165 -33.31 18.19 -67.96
C SER A 165 -33.69 19.32 -66.99
N ILE A 166 -34.46 20.28 -67.48
CA ILE A 166 -34.90 21.45 -66.69
C ILE A 166 -35.66 20.99 -65.44
N GLY A 167 -35.27 21.52 -64.28
CA GLY A 167 -35.86 21.21 -62.97
C GLY A 167 -35.35 19.90 -62.34
N SER A 168 -34.42 19.18 -62.98
CA SER A 168 -33.80 17.99 -62.40
C SER A 168 -32.72 18.37 -61.38
N GLY A 169 -32.51 17.56 -60.34
CA GLY A 169 -31.38 17.82 -59.44
C GLY A 169 -30.01 17.55 -60.07
N THR A 170 -29.94 16.96 -61.28
CA THR A 170 -28.70 16.98 -62.05
C THR A 170 -28.37 18.41 -62.51
N GLU A 171 -29.36 19.18 -62.95
CA GLU A 171 -29.18 20.58 -63.37
C GLU A 171 -28.74 21.46 -62.21
N VAL A 172 -29.39 21.32 -61.05
CA VAL A 172 -29.04 22.12 -59.85
C VAL A 172 -27.62 21.82 -59.37
N ASN A 173 -27.24 20.55 -59.28
CA ASN A 173 -25.88 20.17 -58.92
C ASN A 173 -24.85 20.65 -59.95
N ALA A 174 -25.15 20.56 -61.24
CA ALA A 174 -24.25 21.01 -62.29
C ALA A 174 -24.03 22.52 -62.25
N LYS A 175 -25.10 23.31 -62.11
CA LYS A 175 -25.01 24.78 -61.97
C LYS A 175 -24.21 25.19 -60.75
N MET A 176 -24.42 24.53 -59.60
CA MET A 176 -23.67 24.81 -58.38
C MET A 176 -22.16 24.51 -58.54
N VAL A 177 -21.82 23.32 -59.08
CA VAL A 177 -20.42 22.93 -59.29
C VAL A 177 -19.71 23.89 -60.27
N LEU A 178 -20.39 24.27 -61.37
CA LEU A 178 -19.85 25.20 -62.37
C LEU A 178 -19.71 26.63 -61.81
N GLY A 179 -20.72 27.13 -61.10
CA GLY A 179 -20.70 28.47 -60.50
C GLY A 179 -19.58 28.64 -59.47
N LEU A 180 -19.37 27.66 -58.60
CA LEU A 180 -18.25 27.68 -57.64
C LEU A 180 -16.88 27.45 -58.29
N ALA A 181 -16.84 26.83 -59.47
CA ALA A 181 -15.64 26.76 -60.30
C ALA A 181 -15.38 28.06 -61.08
N GLY A 182 -16.25 29.07 -60.95
CA GLY A 182 -16.12 30.37 -61.61
C GLY A 182 -16.65 30.42 -63.05
N ILE A 183 -17.48 29.45 -63.47
CA ILE A 183 -18.10 29.39 -64.80
C ILE A 183 -19.52 29.96 -64.72
N ASP A 184 -19.84 30.98 -65.52
CA ASP A 184 -21.18 31.61 -65.51
C ASP A 184 -22.23 30.66 -66.10
N VAL A 185 -23.31 30.46 -65.35
CA VAL A 185 -24.39 29.50 -65.61
C VAL A 185 -25.74 30.16 -65.89
N ASP A 186 -25.88 31.46 -65.66
CA ASP A 186 -27.16 32.19 -65.75
C ASP A 186 -27.07 33.49 -66.57
N GLY A 187 -25.91 33.81 -67.17
CA GLY A 187 -25.76 34.98 -68.04
C GLY A 187 -25.85 36.31 -67.29
N TYR A 188 -25.46 36.33 -66.02
CA TYR A 188 -25.34 37.54 -65.23
C TYR A 188 -23.87 37.95 -65.18
N GLU A 189 -23.56 39.12 -65.74
CA GLU A 189 -22.23 39.74 -65.76
C GLU A 189 -21.49 39.59 -64.41
N VAL A 190 -20.62 38.59 -64.36
CA VAL A 190 -19.46 38.61 -63.47
C VAL A 190 -18.29 39.00 -64.38
N ASP A 191 -17.67 40.14 -64.12
CA ASP A 191 -16.43 40.60 -64.79
C ASP A 191 -15.38 39.48 -64.73
N ASN A 192 -15.33 38.60 -65.73
CA ASN A 192 -14.31 37.57 -65.88
C ASN A 192 -14.15 37.20 -67.35
N ASP A 193 -12.90 37.15 -67.79
CA ASP A 193 -12.43 36.97 -69.17
C ASP A 193 -12.95 35.68 -69.84
N GLY A 194 -14.12 35.72 -70.48
CA GLY A 194 -14.51 34.81 -71.58
C GLY A 194 -14.78 33.33 -71.24
N LEU A 195 -15.30 33.03 -70.04
CA LEU A 195 -15.61 31.66 -69.59
C LEU A 195 -17.10 31.30 -69.74
N ASP A 196 -17.65 31.37 -70.96
CA ASP A 196 -19.04 30.98 -71.26
C ASP A 196 -19.11 29.51 -71.71
N PHE A 197 -20.15 28.74 -71.37
CA PHE A 197 -20.39 27.39 -71.91
C PHE A 197 -21.67 27.33 -72.76
N GLU A 198 -21.79 26.32 -73.63
CA GLU A 198 -22.99 26.10 -74.44
C GLU A 198 -23.84 24.96 -73.84
N ARG A 199 -25.08 25.25 -73.45
CA ARG A 199 -26.01 24.22 -72.92
C ARG A 199 -26.63 23.41 -74.06
N VAL A 200 -26.46 22.08 -74.01
CA VAL A 200 -27.09 21.16 -74.97
C VAL A 200 -28.56 20.90 -74.63
N ASN A 201 -29.38 20.61 -75.66
CA ASN A 201 -30.83 20.41 -75.61
C ASN A 201 -31.33 19.76 -74.30
N PRO A 202 -32.18 20.45 -73.51
CA PRO A 202 -32.71 19.95 -72.23
C PRO A 202 -33.66 18.75 -72.34
N ASP A 203 -34.18 18.44 -73.55
CA ASP A 203 -35.14 17.35 -73.76
C ASP A 203 -34.50 15.96 -73.81
N LEU A 204 -33.16 15.88 -73.87
CA LEU A 204 -32.42 14.62 -73.82
C LEU A 204 -32.39 14.06 -72.39
N ASN A 205 -32.46 12.73 -72.24
CA ASN A 205 -32.15 12.10 -70.95
C ASN A 205 -30.64 11.82 -70.82
N SER A 206 -30.15 11.62 -69.59
CA SER A 206 -28.71 11.40 -69.35
C SER A 206 -28.11 10.21 -70.11
N THR A 207 -28.92 9.20 -70.46
CA THR A 207 -28.43 8.03 -71.22
C THR A 207 -28.28 8.36 -72.70
N GLU A 208 -29.23 9.10 -73.29
CA GLU A 208 -29.13 9.63 -74.65
C GLU A 208 -27.97 10.62 -74.77
N ALA A 209 -27.76 11.48 -73.77
CA ALA A 209 -26.63 12.40 -73.74
C ALA A 209 -25.28 11.66 -73.68
N MET A 210 -25.18 10.59 -72.88
CA MET A 210 -23.99 9.71 -72.88
C MET A 210 -23.82 8.98 -74.23
N GLU A 211 -24.90 8.53 -74.87
CA GLU A 211 -24.83 7.93 -76.21
C GLU A 211 -24.30 8.92 -77.25
N LEU A 212 -24.74 10.18 -77.21
CA LEU A 212 -24.28 11.23 -78.10
C LEU A 212 -22.82 11.61 -77.83
N LEU A 213 -22.43 11.74 -76.56
CA LEU A 213 -21.03 11.96 -76.15
C LEU A 213 -20.12 10.84 -76.71
N CYS A 214 -20.58 9.59 -76.64
CA CYS A 214 -19.81 8.45 -77.15
C CYS A 214 -19.77 8.29 -78.67
N ARG A 215 -20.80 8.77 -79.38
CA ARG A 215 -20.83 8.71 -80.85
C ARG A 215 -19.89 9.73 -81.51
N GLY A 216 -19.50 10.79 -80.79
CA GLY A 216 -18.73 11.91 -81.33
C GLY A 216 -19.53 12.76 -82.33
N PRO A 217 -18.96 13.85 -82.86
CA PRO A 217 -19.60 14.63 -83.92
C PRO A 217 -19.80 13.76 -85.17
N ALA A 218 -21.03 13.68 -85.68
CA ALA A 218 -21.32 12.95 -86.90
C ALA A 218 -20.48 13.51 -88.06
N ALA A 219 -19.62 12.69 -88.66
CA ALA A 219 -18.92 13.04 -89.88
C ALA A 219 -19.94 13.24 -91.00
N GLU A 220 -19.89 14.40 -91.65
CA GLU A 220 -20.71 14.75 -92.79
C GLU A 220 -20.54 13.74 -93.94
N GLU A 221 -21.55 12.93 -94.21
CA GLU A 221 -21.81 12.46 -95.57
C GLU A 221 -23.27 12.75 -95.93
N GLY A 222 -23.49 13.95 -96.50
CA GLY A 222 -24.57 14.26 -97.43
C GLY A 222 -26.01 14.17 -96.91
N GLY A 223 -26.53 15.27 -96.36
CA GLY A 223 -27.96 15.48 -96.19
C GLY A 223 -28.28 16.77 -95.45
N THR A 224 -28.85 17.75 -96.15
CA THR A 224 -29.41 18.97 -95.56
C THR A 224 -30.64 18.63 -94.73
N ASP A 225 -30.54 18.89 -93.43
CA ASP A 225 -31.57 19.10 -92.39
C ASP A 225 -31.31 18.23 -91.14
N GLY A 226 -30.67 18.83 -90.13
CA GLY A 226 -30.61 18.32 -88.76
C GLY A 226 -29.28 17.71 -88.29
N ALA A 227 -28.23 18.52 -88.12
CA ALA A 227 -27.05 18.10 -87.36
C ALA A 227 -27.43 17.91 -85.88
N SER A 228 -27.15 16.73 -85.30
CA SER A 228 -27.29 16.52 -83.86
C SER A 228 -26.21 17.32 -83.11
N PRO A 229 -26.54 18.05 -82.03
CA PRO A 229 -25.55 18.81 -81.29
C PRO A 229 -24.52 17.85 -80.66
N ALA A 230 -23.23 18.06 -80.94
CA ALA A 230 -22.18 17.31 -80.27
C ALA A 230 -22.02 17.79 -78.82
N ILE A 231 -21.76 16.85 -77.90
CA ILE A 231 -21.69 17.05 -76.45
C ILE A 231 -20.25 16.79 -76.03
N ASP A 232 -19.68 17.67 -75.20
CA ASP A 232 -18.29 17.56 -74.74
C ASP A 232 -18.21 17.02 -73.29
N ALA A 233 -19.22 17.29 -72.45
CA ALA A 233 -19.34 16.69 -71.12
C ALA A 233 -20.80 16.48 -70.69
N VAL A 234 -21.02 15.45 -69.88
CA VAL A 234 -22.33 15.06 -69.34
C VAL A 234 -22.27 15.07 -67.81
N PHE A 235 -23.11 15.91 -67.20
CA PHE A 235 -23.41 15.82 -65.78
C PHE A 235 -24.49 14.78 -65.53
N ARG A 236 -24.32 13.99 -64.46
CA ARG A 236 -25.30 12.99 -64.03
C ARG A 236 -25.28 12.84 -62.53
N VAL A 237 -26.44 13.03 -61.90
CA VAL A 237 -26.64 12.70 -60.48
C VAL A 237 -27.47 11.43 -60.39
N THR A 238 -26.97 10.42 -59.68
CA THR A 238 -27.67 9.12 -59.57
C THR A 238 -27.26 8.36 -58.32
N GLY A 239 -28.20 7.56 -57.78
CA GLY A 239 -27.98 6.75 -56.57
C GLY A 239 -27.03 5.56 -56.70
N SER A 240 -26.35 5.46 -57.84
CA SER A 240 -25.32 4.45 -58.10
C SER A 240 -24.14 5.14 -58.75
N ILE A 241 -22.95 5.01 -58.18
CA ILE A 241 -21.72 5.30 -58.91
C ILE A 241 -21.69 4.37 -60.11
N PHE A 242 -21.37 4.91 -61.29
CA PHE A 242 -21.22 4.23 -62.57
C PHE A 242 -21.18 2.69 -62.47
N PRO A 243 -22.28 1.97 -62.76
CA PRO A 243 -22.24 0.51 -62.71
C PRO A 243 -21.48 -0.01 -63.93
N LYS A 244 -20.72 -1.10 -63.73
CA LYS A 244 -20.04 -1.92 -64.74
C LYS A 244 -20.98 -2.35 -65.88
N LEU A 245 -21.31 -1.46 -66.79
CA LEU A 245 -21.73 -1.80 -68.13
C LEU A 245 -20.48 -1.67 -68.97
N ASP A 246 -19.90 -2.82 -69.36
CA ASP A 246 -18.76 -2.92 -70.27
C ASP A 246 -18.93 -2.02 -71.51
N ARG A 247 -20.19 -1.73 -71.88
CA ARG A 247 -20.61 -0.81 -72.93
C ARG A 247 -19.96 0.59 -72.91
N TRP A 248 -19.57 1.13 -71.75
CA TRP A 248 -19.20 2.55 -71.63
C TRP A 248 -17.77 2.80 -71.14
N GLN A 249 -17.08 1.80 -70.59
CA GLN A 249 -15.75 1.96 -69.98
C GLN A 249 -14.68 2.36 -71.01
N ASP A 250 -14.79 1.84 -72.23
CA ASP A 250 -13.83 2.15 -73.32
C ASP A 250 -14.09 3.53 -73.96
N CYS A 251 -15.17 4.21 -73.59
CA CYS A 251 -15.65 5.41 -74.26
C CYS A 251 -15.73 6.66 -73.37
N LEU A 252 -15.97 6.50 -72.07
CA LEU A 252 -16.13 7.61 -71.13
C LEU A 252 -15.10 7.55 -70.00
N LYS A 253 -14.61 8.71 -69.56
CA LYS A 253 -13.86 8.87 -68.31
C LYS A 253 -14.56 9.86 -67.38
N LEU A 254 -14.25 9.77 -66.08
CA LEU A 254 -14.79 10.64 -65.04
C LEU A 254 -13.81 11.77 -64.72
N VAL A 255 -14.35 12.97 -64.53
CA VAL A 255 -13.61 14.15 -64.08
C VAL A 255 -13.69 14.21 -62.55
N SER A 256 -12.53 14.28 -61.87
CA SER A 256 -12.46 14.42 -60.41
C SER A 256 -12.63 15.87 -60.01
N LEU A 257 -13.19 16.12 -58.83
CA LEU A 257 -13.27 17.46 -58.26
C LEU A 257 -11.95 17.83 -57.58
N ASP A 258 -11.50 19.08 -57.78
CA ASP A 258 -10.29 19.59 -57.13
C ASP A 258 -10.50 19.82 -55.63
N THR A 259 -9.44 19.65 -54.83
CA THR A 259 -9.52 19.78 -53.36
C THR A 259 -9.95 21.18 -52.90
N GLU A 260 -9.57 22.22 -53.65
CA GLU A 260 -10.00 23.61 -53.37
C GLU A 260 -11.50 23.80 -53.62
N LEU A 261 -12.01 23.29 -54.73
CA LEU A 261 -13.44 23.33 -55.06
C LEU A 261 -14.28 22.51 -54.06
N ILE A 262 -13.80 21.33 -53.64
CA ILE A 262 -14.43 20.53 -52.58
C ILE A 262 -14.51 21.33 -51.27
N SER A 263 -13.44 22.04 -50.91
CA SER A 263 -13.40 22.82 -49.67
C SER A 263 -14.36 24.01 -49.71
N ALA A 264 -14.49 24.67 -50.87
CA ALA A 264 -15.47 25.74 -51.07
C ALA A 264 -16.91 25.21 -50.97
N ILE A 265 -17.20 24.08 -51.63
CA ILE A 265 -18.53 23.43 -51.61
C ILE A 265 -18.92 23.02 -50.20
N LEU A 266 -18.05 22.34 -49.45
CA LEU A 266 -18.36 21.91 -48.08
C LEU A 266 -18.45 23.06 -47.08
N GLY A 267 -17.82 24.21 -47.38
CA GLY A 267 -17.91 25.41 -46.56
C GLY A 267 -19.26 26.14 -46.69
N GLU A 268 -19.79 26.21 -47.91
CA GLU A 268 -21.04 26.93 -48.21
C GLU A 268 -22.28 26.03 -48.15
N TYR A 269 -22.14 24.74 -48.49
CA TYR A 269 -23.22 23.79 -48.67
C TYR A 269 -23.02 22.52 -47.80
N PRO A 270 -23.32 22.57 -46.48
CA PRO A 270 -23.00 21.51 -45.52
C PRO A 270 -23.85 20.22 -45.65
N TYR A 271 -24.77 20.17 -46.63
CA TYR A 271 -25.59 18.99 -46.94
C TYR A 271 -24.92 18.04 -47.96
N TYR A 272 -23.85 18.47 -48.63
CA TYR A 272 -23.05 17.56 -49.46
C TYR A 272 -22.14 16.69 -48.61
N GLY A 273 -22.00 15.42 -49.02
CA GLY A 273 -20.95 14.54 -48.56
C GLY A 273 -19.89 14.32 -49.65
N LEU A 274 -18.69 13.92 -49.23
CA LEU A 274 -17.60 13.54 -50.13
C LEU A 274 -17.40 12.03 -50.08
N THR A 275 -17.23 11.41 -51.23
CA THR A 275 -16.76 10.03 -51.34
C THR A 275 -15.58 9.97 -52.30
N ARG A 276 -14.62 9.08 -52.02
CA ARG A 276 -13.57 8.72 -52.96
C ARG A 276 -13.85 7.34 -53.52
N VAL A 277 -13.87 7.22 -54.85
CA VAL A 277 -14.21 5.96 -55.53
C VAL A 277 -13.14 5.58 -56.52
N GLN A 278 -12.76 4.31 -56.53
CA GLN A 278 -11.89 3.73 -57.55
C GLN A 278 -12.72 3.38 -58.80
N VAL A 279 -12.39 3.95 -59.96
CA VAL A 279 -13.00 3.61 -61.25
C VAL A 279 -11.89 3.26 -62.24
N GLY A 280 -11.79 1.98 -62.63
CA GLY A 280 -10.62 1.49 -63.36
C GLY A 280 -9.33 1.70 -62.55
N ASP A 281 -8.32 2.30 -63.18
CA ASP A 281 -7.04 2.66 -62.55
C ASP A 281 -7.04 4.06 -61.91
N GLN A 282 -8.15 4.82 -61.98
CA GLN A 282 -8.26 6.18 -61.46
C GLN A 282 -9.00 6.24 -60.11
N GLU A 283 -8.44 6.99 -59.15
CA GLU A 283 -9.17 7.45 -57.96
C GLU A 283 -9.91 8.75 -58.30
N VAL A 284 -11.21 8.80 -58.04
CA VAL A 284 -12.06 9.97 -58.33
C VAL A 284 -12.75 10.43 -57.05
N ASP A 285 -12.57 11.71 -56.71
CA ASP A 285 -13.31 12.37 -55.64
C ASP A 285 -14.65 12.88 -56.18
N MET A 286 -15.75 12.41 -55.59
CA MET A 286 -17.11 12.73 -55.99
C MET A 286 -17.91 13.32 -54.83
N LEU A 287 -18.72 14.33 -55.13
CA LEU A 287 -19.76 14.80 -54.23
C LEU A 287 -20.96 13.87 -54.28
N TYR A 288 -21.63 13.71 -53.15
CA TYR A 288 -22.95 13.10 -53.09
C TYR A 288 -23.92 13.96 -52.30
N THR A 289 -25.15 14.02 -52.79
CA THR A 289 -26.31 14.51 -52.06
C THR A 289 -27.10 13.32 -51.51
N ARG A 290 -28.14 13.55 -50.71
CA ARG A 290 -28.95 12.49 -50.11
C ARG A 290 -30.34 12.46 -50.75
N ALA A 291 -30.80 11.29 -51.17
CA ALA A 291 -32.21 11.08 -51.45
C ALA A 291 -32.96 10.96 -50.12
N VAL A 292 -33.99 11.79 -49.91
CA VAL A 292 -34.76 11.86 -48.67
C VAL A 292 -36.23 11.61 -49.01
N LEU A 293 -36.87 10.71 -48.26
CA LEU A 293 -38.33 10.58 -48.28
C LEU A 293 -38.91 11.66 -47.35
N VAL A 294 -39.66 12.59 -47.91
CA VAL A 294 -40.35 13.65 -47.17
C VAL A 294 -41.86 13.47 -47.22
N ALA A 295 -42.55 13.97 -46.20
CA ALA A 295 -44.00 13.91 -46.10
C ALA A 295 -44.58 15.24 -45.64
N ARG A 296 -45.78 15.57 -46.12
CA ARG A 296 -46.56 16.74 -45.71
C ARG A 296 -47.90 16.32 -45.14
N GLY A 297 -48.24 16.85 -43.96
CA GLY A 297 -49.57 16.66 -43.36
C GLY A 297 -49.93 15.20 -43.06
N LEU A 298 -48.93 14.32 -42.85
CA LEU A 298 -49.13 12.88 -42.68
C LEU A 298 -49.99 12.56 -41.46
N ASP A 299 -49.88 13.36 -40.38
CA ASP A 299 -50.70 13.26 -39.16
C ASP A 299 -52.22 13.38 -39.41
N SER A 300 -52.62 14.02 -40.53
CA SER A 300 -54.03 14.12 -40.90
C SER A 300 -54.59 12.85 -41.54
N LYS A 301 -53.72 11.94 -41.99
CA LYS A 301 -54.09 10.70 -42.70
C LYS A 301 -53.63 9.41 -42.02
N LEU A 302 -52.57 9.46 -41.21
CA LEU A 302 -52.00 8.31 -40.50
C LEU A 302 -51.95 8.53 -38.99
N ARG A 303 -52.09 7.43 -38.24
CA ARG A 303 -51.82 7.42 -36.79
C ARG A 303 -50.32 7.37 -36.53
N ASP A 304 -49.87 7.92 -35.41
CA ASP A 304 -48.47 7.91 -34.95
C ASP A 304 -47.80 6.52 -35.09
N GLU A 305 -48.49 5.46 -34.65
CA GLU A 305 -48.01 4.07 -34.74
C GLU A 305 -47.74 3.62 -36.18
N GLN A 306 -48.55 4.07 -37.14
CA GLN A 306 -48.39 3.74 -38.57
C GLN A 306 -47.20 4.48 -39.18
N ILE A 307 -46.93 5.71 -38.71
CA ILE A 307 -45.76 6.48 -39.12
C ILE A 307 -44.48 5.83 -38.56
N THR A 308 -44.47 5.42 -37.29
CA THR A 308 -43.34 4.68 -36.70
C THR A 308 -43.12 3.34 -37.41
N ALA A 309 -44.17 2.60 -37.74
CA ALA A 309 -44.07 1.34 -38.46
C ALA A 309 -43.50 1.52 -39.88
N LEU A 310 -43.92 2.58 -40.58
CA LEU A 310 -43.37 2.96 -41.88
C LEU A 310 -41.87 3.25 -41.78
N THR A 311 -41.45 4.07 -40.81
CA THR A 311 -40.02 4.38 -40.60
C THR A 311 -39.22 3.12 -40.30
N ALA A 312 -39.68 2.27 -39.38
CA ALA A 312 -38.97 1.03 -39.02
C ALA A 312 -38.84 0.08 -40.23
N LEU A 313 -39.88 -0.04 -41.03
CA LEU A 313 -39.88 -0.88 -42.23
C LEU A 313 -38.87 -0.38 -43.28
N ILE A 314 -38.80 0.94 -43.48
CA ILE A 314 -37.81 1.57 -44.38
C ILE A 314 -36.39 1.34 -43.86
N VAL A 315 -36.13 1.51 -42.57
CA VAL A 315 -34.77 1.39 -42.00
C VAL A 315 -34.30 -0.08 -41.95
N GLU A 316 -35.17 -0.99 -41.52
CA GLU A 316 -34.78 -2.37 -41.21
C GLU A 316 -34.92 -3.33 -42.40
N LYS A 317 -36.00 -3.20 -43.21
CA LYS A 317 -36.36 -4.20 -44.23
C LYS A 317 -35.97 -3.78 -45.64
N LEU A 318 -36.06 -2.49 -45.96
CA LEU A 318 -35.73 -1.97 -47.29
C LEU A 318 -34.28 -2.31 -47.72
N PRO A 319 -33.23 -2.24 -46.87
CA PRO A 319 -31.86 -2.60 -47.28
C PRO A 319 -31.73 -4.03 -47.80
N ALA A 320 -32.39 -4.99 -47.14
CA ALA A 320 -32.38 -6.40 -47.58
C ALA A 320 -33.13 -6.59 -48.91
N ALA A 321 -34.13 -5.76 -49.20
CA ALA A 321 -34.86 -5.78 -50.46
C ALA A 321 -34.04 -5.23 -51.64
N PHE A 322 -33.14 -4.28 -51.40
CA PHE A 322 -32.17 -3.80 -52.41
C PHE A 322 -31.15 -4.87 -52.79
N GLN A 323 -30.69 -5.69 -51.84
CA GLN A 323 -29.72 -6.76 -52.09
C GLN A 323 -30.28 -7.95 -52.90
N LYS A 324 -31.59 -8.22 -52.84
CA LYS A 324 -32.24 -9.33 -53.57
C LYS A 324 -32.60 -9.02 -55.03
N GLY A 325 -32.59 -7.75 -55.45
CA GLY A 325 -32.97 -7.33 -56.80
C GLY A 325 -31.88 -7.58 -57.85
N LYS A 326 -32.24 -7.84 -59.12
CA LYS A 326 -31.27 -7.90 -60.25
C LYS A 326 -30.89 -6.51 -60.80
N ARG A 327 -31.71 -5.48 -60.57
CA ARG A 327 -31.44 -4.08 -60.90
C ARG A 327 -31.00 -3.37 -59.61
N ASN A 328 -29.91 -2.60 -59.67
CA ASN A 328 -29.43 -1.67 -58.63
C ASN A 328 -28.98 -2.32 -57.29
N GLN A 329 -28.19 -3.39 -57.36
CA GLN A 329 -27.59 -4.08 -56.19
C GLN A 329 -26.63 -3.21 -55.35
N ASN A 330 -26.25 -2.03 -55.85
CA ASN A 330 -25.21 -1.17 -55.26
C ASN A 330 -25.75 0.05 -54.51
N ALA A 331 -27.07 0.23 -54.39
CA ALA A 331 -27.63 1.32 -53.60
C ALA A 331 -27.49 1.00 -52.10
N VAL A 332 -26.65 1.74 -51.39
CA VAL A 332 -26.44 1.61 -49.94
C VAL A 332 -27.31 2.64 -49.23
N LEU A 333 -28.22 2.17 -48.37
CA LEU A 333 -29.03 3.07 -47.54
C LEU A 333 -28.20 3.64 -46.38
N PHE A 334 -28.45 4.90 -45.98
CA PHE A 334 -27.81 5.51 -44.82
C PHE A 334 -28.22 4.79 -43.51
N ARG A 335 -27.28 4.69 -42.55
CA ARG A 335 -27.49 4.05 -41.24
C ARG A 335 -26.76 4.78 -40.11
N GLY A 336 -27.27 4.64 -38.88
CA GLY A 336 -26.68 5.21 -37.67
C GLY A 336 -26.55 6.74 -37.74
N ALA A 337 -25.48 7.30 -37.21
CA ALA A 337 -25.22 8.75 -37.22
C ALA A 337 -25.22 9.38 -38.63
N LYS A 338 -24.91 8.61 -39.69
CA LYS A 338 -24.95 9.09 -41.09
C LYS A 338 -26.38 9.36 -41.60
N THR A 339 -27.40 8.88 -40.91
CA THR A 339 -28.81 9.10 -41.25
C THR A 339 -29.25 10.53 -40.95
N VAL A 340 -28.64 11.16 -39.94
CA VAL A 340 -29.00 12.50 -39.45
C VAL A 340 -28.08 13.58 -40.03
N ALA A 341 -26.81 13.24 -40.31
CA ALA A 341 -25.85 14.20 -40.84
C ALA A 341 -26.24 14.69 -42.26
N GLY A 342 -26.29 16.02 -42.44
CA GLY A 342 -26.52 16.66 -43.74
C GLY A 342 -27.99 16.80 -44.19
N LEU A 343 -28.96 16.66 -43.29
CA LEU A 343 -30.39 16.88 -43.58
C LEU A 343 -30.78 18.37 -43.44
N PRO A 344 -31.41 18.98 -44.46
CA PRO A 344 -31.86 20.38 -44.39
C PRO A 344 -33.11 20.62 -43.52
N ILE A 345 -33.94 19.60 -43.35
CA ILE A 345 -35.21 19.67 -42.61
C ILE A 345 -35.25 18.64 -41.49
N ASP A 346 -36.09 18.90 -40.49
CA ASP A 346 -36.26 18.02 -39.35
C ASP A 346 -36.98 16.71 -39.72
N PHE A 347 -36.64 15.64 -38.98
CA PHE A 347 -37.42 14.41 -39.01
C PHE A 347 -38.80 14.62 -38.38
N HIS A 348 -39.78 13.90 -38.90
CA HIS A 348 -41.10 13.77 -38.29
C HIS A 348 -40.96 13.32 -36.83
N PRO A 349 -41.72 13.86 -35.85
CA PRO A 349 -41.57 13.50 -34.44
C PRO A 349 -41.59 12.00 -34.17
N GLU A 350 -42.50 11.26 -34.80
CA GLU A 350 -42.58 9.80 -34.68
C GLU A 350 -41.45 9.04 -35.39
N ALA A 351 -40.90 9.58 -36.48
CA ALA A 351 -39.72 9.02 -37.13
C ALA A 351 -38.46 9.27 -36.28
N ARG A 352 -38.35 10.46 -35.68
CA ARG A 352 -37.26 10.85 -34.77
C ARG A 352 -37.15 9.91 -33.57
N LYS A 353 -38.28 9.53 -32.95
CA LYS A 353 -38.30 8.57 -31.83
C LYS A 353 -37.65 7.22 -32.20
N HIS A 354 -37.81 6.75 -33.44
CA HIS A 354 -37.20 5.49 -33.89
C HIS A 354 -35.66 5.62 -33.97
N TYR A 355 -35.16 6.70 -34.56
CA TYR A 355 -33.71 6.96 -34.68
C TYR A 355 -33.02 7.22 -33.33
N GLU A 356 -33.67 7.97 -32.42
CA GLU A 356 -33.14 8.20 -31.06
C GLU A 356 -33.05 6.90 -30.24
N HIS A 357 -33.97 5.95 -30.45
CA HIS A 357 -33.94 4.66 -29.76
C HIS A 357 -32.76 3.77 -30.20
N GLU A 358 -32.31 3.86 -31.46
CA GLU A 358 -31.11 3.18 -31.95
C GLU A 358 -29.81 3.79 -31.39
N ASP A 359 -29.69 5.11 -31.31
CA ASP A 359 -28.51 5.77 -30.71
C ASP A 359 -28.36 5.47 -29.20
N VAL A 360 -29.48 5.28 -28.50
CA VAL A 360 -29.49 4.79 -27.11
C VAL A 360 -28.97 3.34 -27.00
N ASN A 361 -29.14 2.51 -28.03
CA ASN A 361 -28.56 1.16 -28.06
C ASN A 361 -27.05 1.16 -28.37
N LEU A 362 -26.55 2.13 -29.15
CA LEU A 362 -25.10 2.36 -29.32
C LEU A 362 -24.43 2.79 -28.01
N LEU A 363 -25.08 3.63 -27.20
CA LEU A 363 -24.62 3.97 -25.85
C LEU A 363 -24.63 2.77 -24.89
N LYS A 364 -25.59 1.83 -25.03
CA LYS A 364 -25.62 0.59 -24.24
C LYS A 364 -24.40 -0.30 -24.48
N SER A 365 -23.81 -0.32 -25.68
CA SER A 365 -22.65 -1.18 -26.00
C SER A 365 -21.34 -0.70 -25.34
N ASN A 366 -21.25 0.58 -24.97
CA ASN A 366 -20.04 1.20 -24.39
C ASN A 366 -20.07 1.38 -22.85
N ARG A 367 -21.15 0.97 -22.17
CA ARG A 367 -21.34 1.16 -20.72
C ARG A 367 -20.27 0.50 -19.85
N TRP A 368 -19.75 -0.64 -20.28
CA TRP A 368 -18.73 -1.38 -19.55
C TRP A 368 -17.39 -0.62 -19.46
N LYS A 369 -17.04 0.19 -20.47
CA LYS A 369 -15.82 1.01 -20.49
C LYS A 369 -15.80 2.02 -19.35
N TRP A 370 -16.92 2.72 -19.15
CA TRP A 370 -17.09 3.69 -18.06
C TRP A 370 -17.11 3.04 -16.68
N MET A 371 -17.70 1.84 -16.57
CA MET A 371 -17.72 1.07 -15.32
C MET A 371 -16.31 0.65 -14.87
N ILE A 372 -15.47 0.20 -15.81
CA ILE A 372 -14.06 -0.15 -15.52
C ILE A 372 -13.26 1.10 -15.12
N THR A 373 -13.47 2.24 -15.78
CA THR A 373 -12.80 3.51 -15.42
C THR A 373 -13.15 3.94 -14.01
N ALA A 374 -14.42 3.87 -13.62
CA ALA A 374 -14.86 4.20 -12.27
C ALA A 374 -14.27 3.26 -11.22
N LEU A 375 -14.19 1.96 -11.52
CA LEU A 375 -13.58 0.96 -10.65
C LEU A 375 -12.08 1.21 -10.43
N LEU A 376 -11.33 1.49 -11.51
CA LEU A 376 -9.89 1.77 -11.44
C LEU A 376 -9.60 3.07 -10.67
N LEU A 377 -10.34 4.15 -10.92
CA LEU A 377 -10.21 5.41 -10.19
C LEU A 377 -10.43 5.19 -8.68
N TRP A 378 -11.41 4.37 -8.32
CA TRP A 378 -11.72 4.05 -6.93
C TRP A 378 -10.59 3.26 -6.24
N VAL A 379 -10.06 2.22 -6.89
CA VAL A 379 -8.92 1.44 -6.38
C VAL A 379 -7.69 2.34 -6.13
N THR A 380 -7.48 3.34 -6.98
CA THR A 380 -6.40 4.33 -6.85
C THR A 380 -6.54 5.18 -5.59
N ILE A 381 -7.73 5.74 -5.36
CA ILE A 381 -8.02 6.56 -4.20
C ILE A 381 -7.83 5.74 -2.91
N ALA A 382 -8.24 4.47 -2.94
CA ALA A 382 -7.98 3.54 -1.83
C ALA A 382 -6.48 3.31 -1.60
N ALA A 383 -5.69 3.06 -2.65
CA ALA A 383 -4.24 2.83 -2.56
C ALA A 383 -3.47 4.06 -2.03
N ILE A 384 -3.77 5.26 -2.53
CA ILE A 384 -3.13 6.53 -2.08
C ILE A 384 -3.40 6.78 -0.60
N LYS A 385 -4.63 6.52 -0.14
CA LYS A 385 -5.03 6.69 1.25
C LYS A 385 -4.31 5.72 2.20
N MET A 386 -4.07 4.48 1.75
CA MET A 386 -3.32 3.49 2.53
C MET A 386 -1.84 3.86 2.68
N HIS A 387 -1.24 4.50 1.67
CA HIS A 387 0.16 4.91 1.72
C HIS A 387 0.41 6.20 2.53
N THR A 388 -0.54 7.14 2.49
CA THR A 388 -0.39 8.45 3.16
C THR A 388 -0.62 8.42 4.67
N GLY A 389 -1.17 7.33 5.23
CA GLY A 389 -1.17 7.05 6.67
C GLY A 389 -1.89 8.09 7.56
N SER A 390 -2.65 9.04 6.99
CA SER A 390 -3.31 10.10 7.76
C SER A 390 -4.44 9.50 8.60
N ARG A 391 -4.37 9.71 9.92
CA ARG A 391 -5.16 8.97 10.92
C ARG A 391 -6.31 9.76 11.54
N THR A 392 -6.69 10.92 11.01
CA THR A 392 -7.62 11.82 11.73
C THR A 392 -8.68 12.50 10.84
N GLN A 393 -9.91 12.52 11.35
CA GLN A 393 -11.13 13.23 10.89
C GLN A 393 -11.78 12.91 9.53
N HIS A 394 -11.07 12.40 8.52
CA HIS A 394 -11.70 12.14 7.20
C HIS A 394 -12.51 10.84 7.08
N GLU A 395 -12.55 9.97 8.10
CA GLU A 395 -13.37 8.76 8.06
C GLU A 395 -14.88 9.08 7.98
N GLN A 396 -15.36 10.07 8.73
CA GLN A 396 -16.77 10.49 8.69
C GLN A 396 -17.15 11.15 7.36
N TRP A 397 -16.26 11.97 6.79
CA TRP A 397 -16.43 12.57 5.45
C TRP A 397 -16.51 11.49 4.35
N PHE A 398 -15.76 10.40 4.50
CA PHE A 398 -15.71 9.29 3.54
C PHE A 398 -16.98 8.43 3.57
N TYR A 399 -17.55 8.15 4.74
CA TYR A 399 -18.83 7.46 4.85
C TYR A 399 -20.01 8.30 4.33
N ALA A 400 -19.96 9.62 4.51
CA ALA A 400 -21.01 10.52 4.02
C ALA A 400 -21.06 10.56 2.48
N ARG A 401 -19.89 10.63 1.81
CA ARG A 401 -19.79 10.70 0.34
C ARG A 401 -19.90 9.35 -0.37
N HIS A 402 -19.85 8.25 0.39
CA HIS A 402 -20.08 6.88 -0.09
C HIS A 402 -21.47 6.73 -0.75
N SER A 403 -22.49 7.32 -0.12
CA SER A 403 -23.86 7.34 -0.65
C SER A 403 -23.95 8.05 -2.00
N ASN A 404 -23.28 9.19 -2.14
CA ASN A 404 -23.30 9.99 -3.36
C ASN A 404 -22.61 9.30 -4.55
N PHE A 405 -21.52 8.55 -4.32
CA PHE A 405 -20.85 7.82 -5.40
C PHE A 405 -21.66 6.59 -5.85
N VAL A 406 -22.28 5.89 -4.91
CA VAL A 406 -23.18 4.76 -5.23
C VAL A 406 -24.43 5.28 -5.96
N ASN A 407 -25.00 6.41 -5.54
CA ASN A 407 -26.12 7.05 -6.22
C ASN A 407 -25.74 7.56 -7.62
N PHE A 408 -24.56 8.13 -7.79
CA PHE A 408 -24.03 8.52 -9.10
C PHE A 408 -23.87 7.32 -10.05
N LEU A 409 -23.36 6.18 -9.55
CA LEU A 409 -23.29 4.94 -10.33
C LEU A 409 -24.68 4.35 -10.62
N TYR A 410 -25.63 4.47 -9.69
CA TYR A 410 -27.01 4.02 -9.85
C TYR A 410 -27.75 4.83 -10.92
N GLU A 411 -27.57 6.15 -10.95
CA GLU A 411 -28.11 7.06 -11.97
C GLU A 411 -27.53 6.75 -13.36
N ILE A 412 -26.22 6.54 -13.47
CA ILE A 412 -25.56 6.22 -14.75
C ILE A 412 -25.94 4.83 -15.29
N THR A 413 -26.17 3.86 -14.39
CA THR A 413 -26.52 2.48 -14.76
C THR A 413 -28.04 2.24 -14.89
N ALA A 414 -28.86 3.26 -14.64
CA ALA A 414 -30.32 3.20 -14.69
C ALA A 414 -30.91 2.00 -13.92
N GLY A 415 -30.31 1.65 -12.77
CA GLY A 415 -30.82 0.60 -11.88
C GLY A 415 -30.70 -0.85 -12.37
N GLN A 416 -30.12 -1.13 -13.55
CA GLN A 416 -30.11 -2.49 -14.13
C GLN A 416 -29.19 -3.51 -13.41
N PHE A 417 -28.30 -3.06 -12.51
CA PHE A 417 -27.33 -3.91 -11.80
C PHE A 417 -27.36 -3.72 -10.28
N GLU A 418 -28.56 -3.63 -9.69
CA GLU A 418 -28.73 -3.52 -8.22
C GLU A 418 -27.96 -4.60 -7.45
N TRP A 419 -27.90 -5.83 -7.97
CA TRP A 419 -27.20 -6.93 -7.32
C TRP A 419 -25.68 -6.70 -7.24
N LEU A 420 -25.07 -6.07 -8.26
CA LEU A 420 -23.63 -5.78 -8.30
C LEU A 420 -23.32 -4.57 -7.40
N LEU A 421 -24.17 -3.55 -7.40
CA LEU A 421 -24.06 -2.41 -6.47
C LEU A 421 -24.22 -2.87 -5.00
N ALA A 422 -25.12 -3.83 -4.74
CA ALA A 422 -25.27 -4.47 -3.44
C ALA A 422 -24.07 -5.37 -3.09
N LEU A 423 -23.49 -6.08 -4.06
CA LEU A 423 -22.29 -6.91 -3.87
C LEU A 423 -21.07 -6.02 -3.56
N ILE A 424 -20.88 -4.94 -4.32
CA ILE A 424 -19.84 -3.92 -4.09
C ILE A 424 -20.07 -3.31 -2.70
N GLY A 425 -21.29 -2.85 -2.37
CA GLY A 425 -21.64 -2.30 -1.05
C GLY A 425 -21.42 -3.24 0.13
N ARG A 426 -21.78 -4.53 0.02
CA ARG A 426 -21.54 -5.55 1.06
C ARG A 426 -20.06 -5.91 1.18
N SER A 427 -19.36 -6.01 0.05
CA SER A 427 -17.92 -6.26 0.02
C SER A 427 -17.15 -5.10 0.64
N LEU A 428 -17.55 -3.85 0.37
CA LEU A 428 -16.99 -2.60 0.91
C LEU A 428 -17.05 -2.50 2.43
N ALA A 429 -18.18 -2.89 3.04
CA ALA A 429 -18.33 -2.88 4.51
C ALA A 429 -17.45 -3.93 5.22
N SER A 430 -17.11 -5.03 4.52
CA SER A 430 -16.19 -6.05 5.02
C SER A 430 -14.71 -5.70 4.74
N LEU A 431 -14.42 -5.14 3.57
CA LEU A 431 -13.09 -4.73 3.14
C LEU A 431 -12.59 -3.52 3.95
N GLY A 432 -13.42 -2.57 4.38
CA GLY A 432 -12.96 -1.47 5.26
C GLY A 432 -12.31 -1.92 6.57
N ARG A 433 -12.65 -3.13 7.06
CA ARG A 433 -12.02 -3.78 8.22
C ARG A 433 -10.85 -4.70 7.84
N SER A 434 -10.92 -5.41 6.71
CA SER A 434 -9.86 -6.34 6.26
C SER A 434 -8.75 -5.72 5.39
N VAL A 435 -9.00 -4.63 4.66
CA VAL A 435 -8.04 -3.93 3.78
C VAL A 435 -6.87 -3.35 4.58
N ARG A 436 -7.06 -3.03 5.86
CA ARG A 436 -5.99 -2.59 6.77
C ARG A 436 -4.87 -3.64 6.92
N ASP A 437 -5.19 -4.91 6.72
CA ASP A 437 -4.28 -6.05 6.82
C ASP A 437 -3.77 -6.57 5.47
N PHE A 438 -4.30 -6.08 4.33
CA PHE A 438 -3.78 -6.46 3.02
C PHE A 438 -2.38 -5.87 2.82
N SER A 439 -1.37 -6.73 2.97
CA SER A 439 0.06 -6.44 2.79
C SER A 439 0.40 -5.98 1.37
N PHE A 440 -0.50 -6.23 0.40
CA PHE A 440 -0.32 -5.93 -1.01
C PHE A 440 0.03 -4.44 -1.23
N PHE A 441 -0.84 -3.51 -0.81
CA PHE A 441 -0.64 -2.05 -1.02
C PHE A 441 0.42 -1.39 -0.13
N LYS A 442 1.12 -2.16 0.73
CA LYS A 442 2.25 -1.63 1.54
C LYS A 442 3.53 -1.53 0.72
N SER A 443 3.65 -2.31 -0.36
CA SER A 443 4.83 -2.28 -1.22
C SER A 443 4.72 -1.13 -2.22
N PRO A 444 5.73 -0.23 -2.30
CA PRO A 444 5.75 0.84 -3.30
C PRO A 444 5.68 0.32 -4.74
N ILE A 445 6.12 -0.94 -4.97
CA ILE A 445 6.02 -1.61 -6.27
C ILE A 445 4.56 -1.81 -6.66
N THR A 446 3.70 -2.24 -5.73
CA THR A 446 2.29 -2.49 -6.04
C THR A 446 1.54 -1.21 -6.37
N VAL A 447 1.84 -0.11 -5.68
CA VAL A 447 1.26 1.21 -5.95
C VAL A 447 1.68 1.67 -7.35
N ALA A 448 2.95 1.50 -7.72
CA ALA A 448 3.45 1.82 -9.06
C ALA A 448 2.78 0.99 -10.16
N VAL A 449 2.60 -0.32 -9.95
CA VAL A 449 1.89 -1.21 -10.89
C VAL A 449 0.45 -0.75 -11.10
N TRP A 450 -0.26 -0.35 -10.04
CA TRP A 450 -1.62 0.17 -10.18
C TRP A 450 -1.67 1.49 -10.96
N PHE A 451 -0.80 2.46 -10.65
CA PHE A 451 -0.71 3.72 -11.40
C PHE A 451 -0.45 3.46 -12.89
N LEU A 452 0.42 2.51 -13.21
CA LEU A 452 0.69 2.10 -14.58
C LEU A 452 -0.57 1.55 -15.26
N LEU A 453 -1.30 0.62 -14.62
CA LEU A 453 -2.52 0.04 -15.19
C LEU A 453 -3.60 1.09 -15.47
N ILE A 454 -3.75 2.09 -14.60
CA ILE A 454 -4.72 3.19 -14.78
C ILE A 454 -4.28 4.11 -15.91
N PHE A 455 -3.00 4.47 -15.94
CA PHE A 455 -2.45 5.29 -17.01
C PHE A 455 -2.66 4.62 -18.37
N LEU A 456 -2.34 3.32 -18.47
CA LEU A 456 -2.58 2.51 -19.67
C LEU A 456 -4.06 2.48 -20.06
N TRP A 457 -4.96 2.36 -19.08
CA TRP A 457 -6.40 2.39 -19.32
C TRP A 457 -6.90 3.75 -19.86
N ILE A 458 -6.46 4.85 -19.25
CA ILE A 458 -6.80 6.21 -19.70
C ILE A 458 -6.25 6.45 -21.10
N ALA A 459 -5.02 6.03 -21.36
CA ALA A 459 -4.39 6.19 -22.65
C ALA A 459 -5.14 5.38 -23.73
N LEU A 460 -5.57 4.16 -23.42
CA LEU A 460 -6.41 3.35 -24.31
C LEU A 460 -7.76 4.02 -24.62
N LEU A 461 -8.45 4.55 -23.60
CA LEU A 461 -9.70 5.28 -23.81
C LEU A 461 -9.51 6.55 -24.65
N THR A 462 -8.39 7.24 -24.44
CA THR A 462 -8.03 8.44 -25.22
C THR A 462 -7.83 8.06 -26.69
N ILE A 463 -7.09 6.98 -26.96
CA ILE A 463 -6.88 6.47 -28.32
C ILE A 463 -8.23 6.13 -28.97
N LEU A 464 -9.10 5.37 -28.30
CA LEU A 464 -10.40 4.97 -28.83
C LEU A 464 -11.33 6.17 -29.10
N HIS A 465 -11.35 7.16 -28.20
CA HIS A 465 -12.19 8.34 -28.36
C HIS A 465 -11.75 9.21 -29.55
N PHE A 466 -10.45 9.52 -29.64
CA PHE A 466 -9.94 10.37 -30.71
C PHE A 466 -9.95 9.69 -32.08
N GLU A 467 -9.86 8.36 -32.14
CA GLU A 467 -10.01 7.62 -33.39
C GLU A 467 -11.47 7.59 -33.85
N SER A 468 -12.42 7.41 -32.94
CA SER A 468 -13.85 7.47 -33.25
C SER A 468 -14.26 8.86 -33.77
N MET A 469 -13.79 9.93 -33.13
CA MET A 469 -14.01 11.30 -33.62
C MET A 469 -13.38 11.54 -35.00
N HIS A 470 -12.20 10.97 -35.26
CA HIS A 470 -11.52 11.09 -36.55
C HIS A 470 -12.27 10.35 -37.67
N ALA A 471 -12.78 9.16 -37.37
CA ALA A 471 -13.59 8.38 -38.30
C ALA A 471 -14.90 9.11 -38.66
N LEU A 472 -15.59 9.69 -37.67
CA LEU A 472 -16.83 10.44 -37.87
C LEU A 472 -16.64 11.72 -38.70
N THR A 473 -15.60 12.48 -38.42
CA THR A 473 -15.34 13.76 -39.10
C THR A 473 -14.89 13.61 -40.55
N ARG A 474 -14.31 12.46 -40.92
CA ARG A 474 -13.81 12.20 -42.28
C ARG A 474 -14.60 11.16 -43.05
N ASP A 475 -15.67 10.63 -42.47
CA ASP A 475 -16.50 9.58 -43.04
C ASP A 475 -15.77 8.26 -43.40
N ILE A 476 -14.67 7.96 -42.70
CA ILE A 476 -13.81 6.77 -42.91
C ILE A 476 -14.17 5.67 -41.90
N PRO A 477 -14.13 4.37 -42.24
CA PRO A 477 -14.33 3.29 -41.26
C PRO A 477 -13.30 3.33 -40.12
N ASN A 478 -13.78 3.28 -38.87
CA ASN A 478 -12.93 3.15 -37.69
C ASN A 478 -12.41 1.71 -37.54
N GLN A 479 -11.10 1.56 -37.46
CA GLN A 479 -10.45 0.25 -37.34
C GLN A 479 -10.63 -0.38 -35.94
N PHE A 480 -10.99 0.40 -34.92
CA PHE A 480 -11.13 -0.06 -33.53
C PHE A 480 -12.59 -0.36 -33.11
N ASP A 481 -13.58 -0.18 -33.98
CA ASP A 481 -15.01 -0.32 -33.62
C ASP A 481 -15.42 -1.78 -33.33
N ASN A 482 -14.77 -2.76 -33.95
CA ASN A 482 -15.15 -4.18 -33.89
C ASN A 482 -14.14 -5.07 -33.14
N ILE A 483 -13.22 -4.48 -32.36
CA ILE A 483 -12.20 -5.25 -31.63
C ILE A 483 -12.73 -5.63 -30.25
N GLU A 484 -12.61 -6.92 -29.91
CA GLU A 484 -12.97 -7.39 -28.58
C GLU A 484 -12.07 -6.77 -27.49
N PHE A 485 -12.62 -6.61 -26.29
CA PHE A 485 -11.89 -6.04 -25.14
C PHE A 485 -10.56 -6.74 -24.85
N ARG A 486 -10.54 -8.07 -24.93
CA ARG A 486 -9.32 -8.86 -24.71
C ARG A 486 -8.24 -8.48 -25.73
N ASP A 487 -8.62 -8.38 -26.98
CA ASP A 487 -7.67 -8.19 -28.09
C ASP A 487 -7.15 -6.74 -28.11
N LEU A 488 -7.97 -5.76 -27.68
CA LEU A 488 -7.53 -4.39 -27.39
C LEU A 488 -6.43 -4.33 -26.31
N TRP A 489 -6.55 -5.12 -25.24
CA TRP A 489 -5.52 -5.19 -24.21
C TRP A 489 -4.25 -5.90 -24.68
N ILE A 490 -4.40 -6.97 -25.46
CA ILE A 490 -3.26 -7.67 -26.07
C ILE A 490 -2.50 -6.71 -26.99
N TRP A 491 -3.23 -5.96 -27.84
CA TRP A 491 -2.66 -4.91 -28.68
C TRP A 491 -1.89 -3.87 -27.86
N LEU A 492 -2.48 -3.32 -26.80
CA LEU A 492 -1.83 -2.32 -25.95
C LEU A 492 -0.54 -2.85 -25.31
N LEU A 493 -0.55 -4.09 -24.83
CA LEU A 493 0.62 -4.73 -24.22
C LEU A 493 1.73 -5.02 -25.26
N GLN A 494 1.38 -5.40 -26.48
CA GLN A 494 2.35 -5.58 -27.58
C GLN A 494 2.99 -4.26 -27.98
N VAL A 495 2.19 -3.19 -28.15
CA VAL A 495 2.71 -1.85 -28.42
C VAL A 495 3.63 -1.36 -27.29
N LEU A 496 3.27 -1.64 -26.02
CA LEU A 496 4.09 -1.25 -24.87
C LEU A 496 5.43 -1.99 -24.80
N SER A 497 5.45 -3.27 -25.17
CA SER A 497 6.60 -4.16 -24.97
C SER A 497 7.52 -4.24 -26.18
N LEU A 498 6.95 -4.27 -27.38
CA LEU A 498 7.65 -4.50 -28.64
C LEU A 498 7.73 -3.22 -29.50
N GLY A 499 6.90 -2.20 -29.21
CA GLY A 499 6.81 -1.00 -30.03
C GLY A 499 6.16 -1.24 -31.41
N GLU A 500 5.61 -2.44 -31.61
CA GLU A 500 4.97 -2.86 -32.86
C GLU A 500 3.47 -3.06 -32.66
N SER A 501 2.72 -2.79 -33.72
CA SER A 501 1.28 -3.10 -33.77
C SER A 501 1.05 -4.36 -34.60
N PRO A 502 0.30 -5.36 -34.07
CA PRO A 502 -0.11 -6.52 -34.85
C PRO A 502 -0.98 -6.10 -36.04
N ASP A 503 -0.82 -6.79 -37.17
CA ASP A 503 -1.67 -6.71 -38.38
C ASP A 503 -1.89 -5.30 -38.96
N GLY A 504 -0.95 -4.36 -38.74
CA GLY A 504 -1.06 -2.99 -39.23
C GLY A 504 -2.10 -2.13 -38.49
N LEU A 505 -2.59 -2.58 -37.34
CA LEU A 505 -3.64 -1.93 -36.55
C LEU A 505 -3.13 -0.70 -35.76
N PHE A 506 -2.75 0.37 -36.45
CA PHE A 506 -2.23 1.59 -35.84
C PHE A 506 -3.24 2.75 -35.94
N PRO A 507 -3.42 3.58 -34.89
CA PRO A 507 -4.38 4.70 -34.95
C PRO A 507 -4.03 5.68 -36.06
N LYS A 508 -5.04 6.22 -36.76
CA LYS A 508 -4.87 7.20 -37.84
C LYS A 508 -4.86 8.64 -37.32
N SER A 509 -5.61 8.90 -36.25
CA SER A 509 -5.71 10.21 -35.60
C SER A 509 -4.35 10.70 -35.07
N ALA A 510 -3.99 11.96 -35.36
CA ALA A 510 -2.72 12.54 -34.92
C ALA A 510 -2.53 12.49 -33.40
N VAL A 511 -3.61 12.72 -32.64
CA VAL A 511 -3.59 12.67 -31.16
C VAL A 511 -3.40 11.24 -30.68
N ALA A 512 -4.14 10.28 -31.25
CA ALA A 512 -4.02 8.88 -30.88
C ALA A 512 -2.64 8.30 -31.22
N LYS A 513 -2.03 8.70 -32.34
CA LYS A 513 -0.64 8.37 -32.70
C LYS A 513 0.36 8.88 -31.66
N ALA A 514 0.24 10.15 -31.28
CA ALA A 514 1.12 10.76 -30.28
C ALA A 514 1.03 10.03 -28.93
N VAL A 515 -0.19 9.76 -28.46
CA VAL A 515 -0.41 9.01 -27.21
C VAL A 515 0.21 7.60 -27.29
N THR A 516 0.04 6.90 -28.40
CA THR A 516 0.58 5.55 -28.62
C THR A 516 2.12 5.51 -28.54
N VAL A 517 2.82 6.53 -29.05
CA VAL A 517 4.29 6.63 -28.98
C VAL A 517 4.79 7.00 -27.58
N ILE A 518 4.02 7.78 -26.82
CA ILE A 518 4.41 8.26 -25.49
C ILE A 518 4.25 7.18 -24.42
N ILE A 519 3.27 6.28 -24.57
CA ILE A 519 2.94 5.23 -23.60
C ILE A 519 4.15 4.36 -23.19
N PRO A 520 4.96 3.79 -24.13
CA PRO A 520 6.13 2.98 -23.78
C PRO A 520 7.18 3.76 -22.98
N ILE A 521 7.41 5.03 -23.32
CA ILE A 521 8.40 5.90 -22.67
C ILE A 521 7.99 6.15 -21.21
N ILE A 522 6.73 6.54 -20.98
CA ILE A 522 6.22 6.80 -19.63
C ILE A 522 6.16 5.52 -18.80
N GLY A 523 5.74 4.41 -19.39
CA GLY A 523 5.60 3.13 -18.69
C GLY A 523 6.93 2.58 -18.16
N VAL A 524 7.95 2.52 -19.00
CA VAL A 524 9.28 1.98 -18.62
C VAL A 524 10.03 2.92 -17.68
N VAL A 525 10.07 4.22 -18.01
CA VAL A 525 10.77 5.22 -17.17
C VAL A 525 10.11 5.35 -15.80
N GLY A 526 8.77 5.36 -15.75
CA GLY A 526 8.01 5.44 -14.52
C GLY A 526 8.23 4.22 -13.61
N ALA A 527 8.23 3.01 -14.17
CA ALA A 527 8.47 1.78 -13.41
C ALA A 527 9.89 1.73 -12.82
N ILE A 528 10.91 2.08 -13.62
CA ILE A 528 12.31 2.15 -13.17
C ILE A 528 12.47 3.18 -12.06
N LEU A 529 11.92 4.39 -12.24
CA LEU A 529 12.00 5.45 -11.24
C LEU A 529 11.28 5.06 -9.94
N ALA A 530 10.14 4.35 -10.02
CA ALA A 530 9.42 3.87 -8.85
C ALA A 530 10.21 2.81 -8.07
N VAL A 531 10.84 1.86 -8.74
CA VAL A 531 11.71 0.85 -8.11
C VAL A 531 12.94 1.52 -7.50
N LEU A 532 13.56 2.49 -8.20
CA LEU A 532 14.69 3.24 -7.68
C LEU A 532 14.30 4.06 -6.44
N MET A 533 13.17 4.77 -6.47
CA MET A 533 12.67 5.53 -5.31
C MET A 533 12.28 4.63 -4.15
N ALA A 534 11.73 3.45 -4.42
CA ALA A 534 11.42 2.43 -3.41
C ALA A 534 12.68 1.93 -2.71
N THR A 535 13.70 1.55 -3.49
CA THR A 535 14.98 1.04 -2.96
C THR A 535 15.75 2.13 -2.20
N ILE A 536 15.79 3.36 -2.72
CA ILE A 536 16.38 4.51 -2.01
C ILE A 536 15.64 4.77 -0.70
N ARG A 537 14.29 4.77 -0.69
CA ARG A 537 13.50 4.94 0.54
C ARG A 537 13.75 3.83 1.54
N GLU A 538 13.78 2.58 1.11
CA GLU A 538 14.04 1.44 1.99
C GLU A 538 15.45 1.51 2.59
N LYS A 539 16.45 1.79 1.76
CA LYS A 539 17.85 1.95 2.19
C LYS A 539 17.98 3.13 3.16
N SER A 540 17.39 4.28 2.84
CA SER A 540 17.37 5.47 3.70
C SER A 540 16.66 5.22 5.03
N ALA A 541 15.55 4.45 5.02
CA ALA A 541 14.84 4.08 6.24
C ALA A 541 15.67 3.12 7.11
N LYS A 542 16.34 2.13 6.50
CA LYS A 542 17.28 1.24 7.21
C LYS A 542 18.44 2.01 7.81
N GLU A 543 19.05 2.94 7.07
CA GLU A 543 20.13 3.80 7.55
C GLU A 543 19.69 4.73 8.69
N ARG A 544 18.52 5.37 8.56
CA ARG A 544 17.95 6.19 9.64
C ARG A 544 17.72 5.39 10.93
N ARG A 545 17.20 4.17 10.81
CA ARG A 545 16.98 3.28 11.97
C ARG A 545 18.30 2.80 12.57
N ALA A 546 19.29 2.48 11.72
CA ALA A 546 20.64 2.13 12.17
C ALA A 546 21.30 3.25 12.99
N ARG A 547 21.06 4.51 12.60
CA ARG A 547 21.53 5.72 13.31
C ARG A 547 20.68 6.12 14.53
N GLY A 548 19.58 5.41 14.77
CA GLY A 548 18.61 5.75 15.82
C GLY A 548 17.80 7.02 15.56
N LEU A 549 17.76 7.52 14.32
CA LEU A 549 16.94 8.67 13.92
C LEU A 549 15.47 8.31 13.71
N ASP A 550 15.15 7.02 13.63
CA ASP A 550 13.80 6.48 13.49
C ASP A 550 13.71 5.12 14.17
N ILE A 551 12.52 4.74 14.66
CA ILE A 551 12.29 3.45 15.29
C ILE A 551 10.98 2.85 14.79
N GLN A 552 10.95 1.53 14.61
CA GLN A 552 9.73 0.84 14.25
C GLN A 552 8.74 0.89 15.43
N PRO A 553 7.44 1.14 15.20
CA PRO A 553 6.45 1.08 16.28
C PRO A 553 6.31 -0.36 16.78
N LEU A 554 6.65 -0.57 18.05
CA LEU A 554 6.61 -1.89 18.69
C LEU A 554 5.40 -1.99 19.64
N SER A 555 5.03 -3.22 20.02
CA SER A 555 4.02 -3.50 21.04
C SER A 555 4.42 -4.74 21.84
N LYS A 556 4.05 -4.81 23.13
CA LYS A 556 4.48 -5.87 24.07
C LYS A 556 6.01 -6.03 24.12
N HIS A 557 6.72 -4.91 24.00
CA HIS A 557 8.17 -4.82 23.94
C HIS A 557 8.71 -4.22 25.25
N LEU A 558 9.97 -4.47 25.57
CA LEU A 558 10.65 -3.83 26.70
C LEU A 558 11.24 -2.50 26.25
N VAL A 559 11.14 -1.45 27.07
CA VAL A 559 11.82 -0.17 26.81
C VAL A 559 13.00 -0.03 27.77
N LEU A 560 14.20 0.12 27.21
CA LEU A 560 15.44 0.34 27.96
C LEU A 560 15.79 1.83 27.89
N CYS A 561 15.82 2.50 29.04
CA CYS A 561 15.99 3.95 29.14
C CYS A 561 17.38 4.31 29.67
N GLY A 562 18.25 4.76 28.77
CA GLY A 562 19.67 4.97 29.04
C GLY A 562 20.52 3.77 28.63
N TRP A 563 21.83 3.93 28.74
CA TRP A 563 22.81 2.92 28.36
C TRP A 563 23.96 2.91 29.38
N ASN A 564 24.36 1.70 29.78
CA ASN A 564 25.56 1.37 30.54
C ASN A 564 25.98 -0.07 30.17
N GLU A 565 27.06 -0.56 30.77
CA GLU A 565 27.58 -1.92 30.50
C GLU A 565 26.58 -3.03 30.84
N HIS A 566 25.77 -2.87 31.90
CA HIS A 566 24.68 -3.81 32.22
C HIS A 566 23.67 -3.91 31.07
N GLY A 567 23.39 -2.80 30.38
CA GLY A 567 22.43 -2.75 29.27
C GLY A 567 22.77 -3.69 28.13
N LYS A 568 24.06 -3.83 27.78
CA LYS A 568 24.51 -4.79 26.77
C LYS A 568 24.17 -6.22 27.20
N ARG A 569 24.56 -6.58 28.41
CA ARG A 569 24.37 -7.93 28.95
C ARG A 569 22.89 -8.29 29.11
N VAL A 570 22.07 -7.35 29.57
CA VAL A 570 20.60 -7.53 29.65
C VAL A 570 19.99 -7.81 28.27
N ILE A 571 20.42 -7.10 27.22
CA ILE A 571 19.91 -7.32 25.86
C ILE A 571 20.31 -8.69 25.33
N GLU A 572 21.57 -9.09 25.49
CA GLU A 572 22.07 -10.41 25.07
C GLU A 572 21.26 -11.52 25.72
N GLU A 573 21.07 -11.40 27.04
CA GLU A 573 20.42 -12.41 27.86
C GLU A 573 18.93 -12.57 27.54
N ILE A 574 18.21 -11.46 27.33
CA ILE A 574 16.80 -11.48 26.91
C ILE A 574 16.66 -11.95 25.44
N SER A 575 17.70 -11.77 24.62
CA SER A 575 17.72 -12.21 23.23
C SER A 575 17.97 -13.71 23.08
N THR A 576 18.51 -14.36 24.11
CA THR A 576 18.69 -15.81 24.18
C THR A 576 17.34 -16.51 24.01
N ASP A 577 17.28 -17.47 23.09
CA ASP A 577 16.03 -18.18 22.75
C ASP A 577 15.72 -19.25 23.81
N VAL A 578 14.94 -18.87 24.82
CA VAL A 578 14.54 -19.73 25.94
C VAL A 578 13.07 -20.13 25.81
N PRO A 579 12.73 -21.43 25.72
CA PRO A 579 11.35 -21.91 25.61
C PRO A 579 10.49 -21.59 26.84
N GLY A 580 9.50 -20.70 26.68
CA GLY A 580 8.56 -20.30 27.73
C GLY A 580 8.63 -18.81 28.07
N THR A 581 9.79 -18.20 27.86
CA THR A 581 9.94 -16.75 27.78
C THR A 581 9.73 -16.33 26.33
N ARG A 582 8.69 -15.55 26.04
CA ARG A 582 8.55 -14.97 24.70
C ARG A 582 9.76 -14.06 24.45
N ARG A 583 10.48 -14.26 23.34
CA ARG A 583 11.47 -13.29 22.85
C ARG A 583 10.83 -11.90 22.84
N LYS A 584 11.23 -11.05 23.79
CA LYS A 584 10.73 -9.69 23.89
C LYS A 584 11.60 -8.84 22.98
N LYS A 585 10.97 -8.11 22.06
CA LYS A 585 11.65 -7.02 21.36
C LYS A 585 12.03 -5.94 22.37
N ILE A 586 13.17 -5.30 22.17
CA ILE A 586 13.70 -4.27 23.06
C ILE A 586 13.79 -2.95 22.27
N ALA A 587 13.24 -1.88 22.82
CA ALA A 587 13.43 -0.52 22.35
C ALA A 587 14.40 0.19 23.30
N LEU A 588 15.62 0.46 22.86
CA LEU A 588 16.63 1.19 23.60
C LEU A 588 16.55 2.68 23.26
N VAL A 589 16.31 3.51 24.27
CA VAL A 589 16.36 4.98 24.17
C VAL A 589 17.57 5.49 24.94
N ALA A 590 18.61 5.88 24.21
CA ALA A 590 19.83 6.39 24.84
C ALA A 590 20.50 7.48 24.01
N GLU A 591 21.32 8.29 24.69
CA GLU A 591 22.26 9.21 24.07
C GLU A 591 23.52 8.43 23.71
N SER A 592 24.03 8.60 22.50
CA SER A 592 25.31 8.04 22.07
C SER A 592 25.89 8.91 20.98
N ASP A 593 27.21 9.11 21.01
CA ASP A 593 27.95 9.88 20.01
C ASP A 593 28.31 9.01 18.78
N ARG A 594 28.25 7.68 18.92
CA ARG A 594 28.55 6.69 17.87
C ARG A 594 27.52 6.69 16.76
N GLU A 595 27.95 6.56 15.50
CA GLU A 595 27.03 6.67 14.35
C GLU A 595 25.99 5.55 14.32
N LYS A 596 26.41 4.30 14.58
CA LYS A 596 25.53 3.11 14.57
C LYS A 596 25.76 2.26 15.83
N PRO A 597 25.25 2.68 16.99
CA PRO A 597 25.64 2.11 18.28
C PRO A 597 25.39 0.61 18.40
N LEU A 598 24.27 0.10 17.89
CA LEU A 598 23.94 -1.34 17.97
C LEU A 598 24.94 -2.24 17.20
N GLU A 599 25.44 -1.80 16.04
CA GLU A 599 26.43 -2.59 15.27
C GLU A 599 27.76 -2.64 16.02
N GLU A 600 28.22 -1.50 16.54
CA GLU A 600 29.48 -1.42 17.28
C GLU A 600 29.44 -2.16 18.63
N TRP A 601 28.26 -2.27 19.25
CA TRP A 601 28.08 -3.05 20.48
C TRP A 601 27.92 -4.56 20.21
N GLY A 602 27.90 -5.00 18.95
CA GLY A 602 27.75 -6.40 18.58
C GLY A 602 26.34 -6.97 18.79
N LEU A 603 25.31 -6.11 18.85
CA LEU A 603 23.95 -6.52 19.15
C LEU A 603 23.13 -6.80 17.87
N ALA A 604 22.44 -7.95 17.83
CA ALA A 604 21.61 -8.34 16.71
C ALA A 604 20.37 -7.42 16.55
N ARG A 605 20.26 -6.78 15.37
CA ARG A 605 19.18 -5.82 15.01
C ARG A 605 17.76 -6.40 15.00
N GLU A 606 17.62 -7.72 15.01
CA GLU A 606 16.29 -8.35 14.94
C GLU A 606 15.49 -8.17 16.23
N ASN A 607 16.18 -8.13 17.39
CA ASN A 607 15.56 -8.08 18.71
C ASN A 607 15.74 -6.73 19.41
N ALA A 608 16.82 -6.00 19.11
CA ALA A 608 17.10 -4.69 19.67
C ALA A 608 16.90 -3.57 18.64
N HIS A 609 16.07 -2.59 19.00
CA HIS A 609 15.79 -1.41 18.22
C HIS A 609 16.27 -0.17 18.98
N TYR A 610 17.03 0.70 18.33
CA TYR A 610 17.66 1.85 18.97
C TYR A 610 16.99 3.16 18.53
N LEU A 611 16.73 4.04 19.50
CA LEU A 611 16.31 5.41 19.31
C LEU A 611 17.32 6.32 20.01
N ARG A 612 17.94 7.20 19.22
CA ARG A 612 18.91 8.17 19.71
C ARG A 612 18.18 9.34 20.36
N GLY A 613 18.42 9.58 21.64
CA GLY A 613 17.83 10.71 22.35
C GLY A 613 17.77 10.52 23.86
N MET A 614 17.34 11.58 24.55
CA MET A 614 17.13 11.54 26.00
C MET A 614 15.86 10.75 26.33
N SER A 615 15.97 9.81 27.28
CA SER A 615 14.84 9.01 27.76
C SER A 615 13.87 9.77 28.67
N SER A 616 14.25 10.96 29.13
CA SER A 616 13.36 11.88 29.85
C SER A 616 12.47 12.73 28.94
N ASP A 617 12.65 12.66 27.62
CA ASP A 617 11.83 13.40 26.65
C ASP A 617 10.55 12.62 26.30
N SER A 618 9.39 13.23 26.49
CA SER A 618 8.09 12.63 26.17
C SER A 618 7.97 12.29 24.69
N ALA A 619 8.55 13.08 23.79
CA ALA A 619 8.50 12.78 22.36
C ALA A 619 9.21 11.46 22.03
N ASN A 620 10.34 11.18 22.69
CA ASN A 620 11.04 9.90 22.51
C ASN A 620 10.25 8.72 23.10
N LEU A 621 9.57 8.91 24.24
CA LEU A 621 8.69 7.90 24.83
C LEU A 621 7.47 7.59 23.93
N GLU A 622 6.92 8.59 23.25
CA GLU A 622 5.86 8.38 22.25
C GLU A 622 6.36 7.61 21.03
N ARG A 623 7.56 7.96 20.53
CA ARG A 623 8.16 7.31 19.36
C ARG A 623 8.44 5.82 19.61
N VAL A 624 8.84 5.45 20.82
CA VAL A 624 8.97 4.03 21.20
C VAL A 624 7.65 3.37 21.58
N ASN A 625 6.53 4.08 21.52
CA ASN A 625 5.21 3.56 21.86
C ASN A 625 5.12 3.06 23.31
N ALA A 626 5.61 3.89 24.24
CA ALA A 626 5.66 3.63 25.69
C ALA A 626 4.35 3.07 26.26
N SER A 627 3.18 3.57 25.82
CA SER A 627 1.87 3.11 26.31
C SER A 627 1.53 1.66 25.93
N ARG A 628 2.27 1.05 25.00
CA ARG A 628 2.13 -0.36 24.61
C ARG A 628 3.35 -1.21 24.98
N ALA A 629 4.26 -0.68 25.78
CA ALA A 629 5.37 -1.42 26.34
C ALA A 629 4.87 -2.52 27.30
N ALA A 630 5.65 -3.57 27.47
CA ALA A 630 5.44 -4.58 28.50
C ALA A 630 6.06 -4.16 29.85
N GLY A 631 7.04 -3.26 29.83
CA GLY A 631 7.72 -2.73 31.00
C GLY A 631 8.88 -1.81 30.60
N PHE A 632 9.42 -1.10 31.57
CA PHE A 632 10.54 -0.17 31.42
C PHE A 632 11.69 -0.57 32.33
N LEU A 633 12.93 -0.52 31.83
CA LEU A 633 14.14 -0.59 32.63
C LEU A 633 14.91 0.71 32.49
N VAL A 634 15.05 1.47 33.58
CA VAL A 634 15.80 2.73 33.62
C VAL A 634 17.19 2.45 34.12
N LEU A 635 18.16 2.48 33.20
CA LEU A 635 19.57 2.24 33.52
C LEU A 635 20.27 3.50 34.04
N ALA A 636 21.20 3.31 34.97
CA ALA A 636 22.11 4.35 35.43
C ALA A 636 23.30 4.50 34.46
N GLY A 637 23.12 5.28 33.39
CA GLY A 637 24.20 5.61 32.47
C GLY A 637 25.22 6.61 33.03
N GLU A 638 26.38 6.72 32.41
CA GLU A 638 27.50 7.60 32.84
C GLU A 638 27.04 9.06 33.08
N ARG A 639 26.28 9.63 32.12
CA ARG A 639 25.70 10.98 32.24
C ARG A 639 24.66 11.11 33.36
N LYS A 640 24.03 10.00 33.77
CA LYS A 640 23.07 9.95 34.88
C LYS A 640 23.78 9.83 36.23
N ILE A 641 24.90 9.10 36.30
CA ILE A 641 25.70 8.92 37.52
C ILE A 641 26.43 10.22 37.92
N ARG A 642 26.94 11.01 36.96
CA ARG A 642 27.59 12.31 37.23
C ARG A 642 26.73 13.29 38.03
N HIS A 643 25.42 13.14 37.98
CA HIS A 643 24.45 13.95 38.73
C HIS A 643 23.70 13.12 39.78
N ARG A 644 24.38 12.20 40.47
CA ARG A 644 23.77 11.34 41.50
C ARG A 644 22.43 10.71 41.09
N ASN A 645 22.33 10.16 39.87
CA ASN A 645 21.10 9.59 39.30
C ASN A 645 19.85 10.51 39.18
N PHE A 646 19.93 11.83 39.37
CA PHE A 646 18.75 12.70 39.26
C PHE A 646 18.02 12.59 37.91
N ARG A 647 18.76 12.46 36.80
CA ARG A 647 18.18 12.24 35.47
C ARG A 647 17.34 10.95 35.40
N SER A 648 17.73 9.88 36.08
CA SER A 648 16.92 8.65 36.15
C SER A 648 15.58 8.90 36.84
N ILE A 649 15.56 9.70 37.92
CA ILE A 649 14.33 10.06 38.65
C ILE A 649 13.38 10.83 37.72
N PHE A 650 13.90 11.81 36.96
CA PHE A 650 13.10 12.51 35.94
C PHE A 650 12.57 11.58 34.85
N THR A 651 13.39 10.65 34.35
CA THR A 651 12.94 9.64 33.38
C THR A 651 11.78 8.81 33.92
N VAL A 652 11.87 8.32 35.17
CA VAL A 652 10.79 7.57 35.83
C VAL A 652 9.51 8.40 35.91
N LYS A 653 9.62 9.67 36.33
CA LYS A 653 8.46 10.56 36.43
C LYS A 653 7.79 10.80 35.08
N MET A 654 8.58 10.96 34.02
CA MET A 654 8.06 11.16 32.66
C MET A 654 7.38 9.91 32.11
N ILE A 655 7.94 8.72 32.35
CA ILE A 655 7.30 7.46 32.00
C ILE A 655 5.97 7.31 32.75
N SER A 656 5.97 7.54 34.07
CA SER A 656 4.79 7.45 34.94
C SER A 656 3.65 8.34 34.42
N ARG A 657 3.95 9.60 34.07
CA ARG A 657 2.99 10.53 33.45
C ARG A 657 2.48 10.02 32.09
N GLN A 658 3.34 9.44 31.26
CA GLN A 658 2.98 8.92 29.93
C GLN A 658 1.99 7.75 30.01
N ILE A 659 2.08 6.92 31.06
CA ILE A 659 1.24 5.72 31.25
C ILE A 659 0.08 5.93 32.22
N GLU A 660 -0.05 7.12 32.82
CA GLU A 660 -1.04 7.45 33.85
C GLU A 660 -2.49 7.24 33.38
N HIS A 661 -2.77 7.51 32.11
CA HIS A 661 -4.10 7.32 31.51
C HIS A 661 -4.51 5.84 31.36
N LEU A 662 -3.59 4.88 31.53
CA LEU A 662 -3.87 3.46 31.40
C LEU A 662 -4.47 2.91 32.72
N PRO A 663 -5.38 1.93 32.65
CA PRO A 663 -5.91 1.27 33.84
C PRO A 663 -4.79 0.50 34.57
N PRO A 664 -4.80 0.41 35.92
CA PRO A 664 -3.73 -0.20 36.71
C PRO A 664 -3.27 -1.58 36.22
N GLU A 665 -4.22 -2.45 35.87
CA GLU A 665 -3.96 -3.82 35.37
C GLU A 665 -3.17 -3.86 34.05
N ARG A 666 -3.17 -2.77 33.27
CA ARG A 666 -2.48 -2.68 31.97
C ARG A 666 -1.27 -1.74 32.01
N ARG A 667 -0.95 -1.16 33.17
CA ARG A 667 0.20 -0.26 33.29
C ARG A 667 1.50 -1.07 33.20
N PRO A 668 2.43 -0.70 32.31
CA PRO A 668 3.74 -1.34 32.27
C PRO A 668 4.53 -1.01 33.54
N ARG A 669 5.20 -2.01 34.12
CA ARG A 669 6.04 -1.81 35.32
C ARG A 669 7.30 -1.00 34.99
N ILE A 670 7.71 -0.12 35.89
CA ILE A 670 8.91 0.72 35.82
C ILE A 670 9.94 0.18 36.80
N MET A 671 11.01 -0.39 36.25
CA MET A 671 12.14 -0.94 36.98
C MET A 671 13.34 -0.02 36.85
N VAL A 672 14.11 0.14 37.92
CA VAL A 672 15.19 1.13 37.98
C VAL A 672 16.46 0.50 38.51
N ASP A 673 17.56 0.74 37.80
CA ASP A 673 18.93 0.57 38.27
C ASP A 673 19.36 1.85 39.03
N MET A 674 19.58 1.70 40.33
CA MET A 674 19.94 2.77 41.25
C MET A 674 21.39 2.57 41.71
N VAL A 675 22.19 3.63 41.68
CA VAL A 675 23.59 3.57 42.17
C VAL A 675 23.71 4.17 43.57
N PHE A 676 23.00 5.28 43.84
CA PHE A 676 23.03 5.98 45.13
C PHE A 676 21.81 5.62 45.97
N LYS A 677 22.03 4.98 47.13
CA LYS A 677 20.96 4.48 48.02
C LYS A 677 20.09 5.60 48.61
N GLU A 678 20.65 6.80 48.75
CA GLU A 678 19.99 8.00 49.30
C GLU A 678 18.81 8.44 48.42
N ASN A 679 18.77 8.01 47.17
CA ASN A 679 17.73 8.39 46.22
C ASN A 679 16.51 7.47 46.22
N LEU A 680 16.50 6.42 47.05
CA LEU A 680 15.44 5.42 47.02
C LEU A 680 14.06 6.08 47.12
N ASP A 681 13.84 6.92 48.13
CA ASP A 681 12.56 7.58 48.37
C ASP A 681 12.15 8.49 47.20
N MET A 682 13.12 9.13 46.53
CA MET A 682 12.82 9.94 45.34
C MET A 682 12.35 9.09 44.16
N PHE A 683 12.93 7.90 43.97
CA PHE A 683 12.43 6.95 42.96
C PHE A 683 11.03 6.44 43.29
N ARG A 684 10.73 6.21 44.59
CA ARG A 684 9.38 5.86 45.04
C ARG A 684 8.36 6.92 44.65
N VAL A 685 8.63 8.17 45.01
CA VAL A 685 7.76 9.31 44.73
C VAL A 685 7.63 9.58 43.22
N ALA A 686 8.68 9.30 42.45
CA ALA A 686 8.64 9.44 40.99
C ALA A 686 7.72 8.40 40.31
N GLY A 687 7.42 7.28 40.97
CA GLY A 687 6.56 6.22 40.46
C GLY A 687 7.31 4.99 39.95
N ALA A 688 8.52 4.70 40.46
CA ALA A 688 9.19 3.43 40.18
C ALA A 688 8.45 2.27 40.89
N ASP A 689 8.19 1.17 40.20
CA ASP A 689 7.57 -0.02 40.81
C ASP A 689 8.62 -0.90 41.50
N ARG A 690 9.82 -0.98 40.92
CA ARG A 690 10.95 -1.77 41.44
C ARG A 690 12.24 -0.96 41.31
N VAL A 691 13.05 -1.00 42.35
CA VAL A 691 14.37 -0.36 42.37
C VAL A 691 15.39 -1.41 42.79
N LEU A 692 16.50 -1.46 42.08
CA LEU A 692 17.60 -2.37 42.34
C LEU A 692 18.87 -1.55 42.54
N ASN A 693 19.49 -1.65 43.72
CA ASN A 693 20.81 -1.06 43.92
C ASN A 693 21.90 -2.02 43.45
N THR A 694 22.40 -1.80 42.23
CA THR A 694 23.40 -2.68 41.59
C THR A 694 24.72 -2.70 42.35
N ARG A 695 25.15 -1.56 42.92
CA ARG A 695 26.37 -1.48 43.73
C ARG A 695 26.24 -2.28 45.03
N LEU A 696 25.16 -2.08 45.78
CA LEU A 696 24.96 -2.76 47.05
C LEU A 696 24.87 -4.29 46.86
N ILE A 697 24.14 -4.71 45.84
CA ILE A 697 24.04 -6.13 45.48
C ILE A 697 25.41 -6.70 45.13
N GLY A 698 26.21 -5.93 44.37
CA GLY A 698 27.57 -6.32 44.06
C GLY A 698 28.42 -6.49 45.31
N THR A 699 28.30 -5.58 46.29
CA THR A 699 28.98 -5.67 47.58
C THR A 699 28.55 -6.90 48.39
N VAL A 700 27.24 -7.18 48.49
CA VAL A 700 26.73 -8.38 49.20
C VAL A 700 27.22 -9.65 48.52
N PHE A 701 27.15 -9.71 47.19
CA PHE A 701 27.63 -10.84 46.40
C PHE A 701 29.14 -11.05 46.54
N LEU A 702 29.92 -9.97 46.55
CA LEU A 702 31.37 -10.00 46.75
C LEU A 702 31.73 -10.51 48.14
N ALA A 703 31.12 -9.95 49.19
CA ALA A 703 31.33 -10.36 50.57
C ALA A 703 30.99 -11.84 50.76
N TYR A 704 29.82 -12.26 50.27
CA TYR A 704 29.35 -13.62 50.42
C TYR A 704 30.23 -14.62 49.65
N SER A 705 30.61 -14.29 48.42
CA SER A 705 31.52 -15.11 47.61
C SER A 705 32.92 -15.19 48.21
N ALA A 706 33.38 -14.13 48.87
CA ALA A 706 34.64 -14.09 49.61
C ALA A 706 34.60 -14.93 50.89
N LEU A 707 33.43 -15.33 51.40
CA LEU A 707 33.32 -16.26 52.53
C LEU A 707 33.01 -17.68 52.06
N ASN A 708 32.41 -17.85 50.88
CA ASN A 708 31.99 -19.14 50.34
C ASN A 708 32.66 -19.40 48.98
N MET A 709 33.80 -20.10 48.99
CA MET A 709 34.52 -20.42 47.76
C MET A 709 33.68 -21.27 46.79
N GLY A 710 33.73 -20.92 45.51
CA GLY A 710 32.98 -21.58 44.44
C GLY A 710 31.56 -21.04 44.24
N PHE A 711 31.00 -20.32 45.23
CA PHE A 711 29.62 -19.81 45.16
C PHE A 711 29.38 -18.91 43.95
N SER A 712 30.32 -17.99 43.67
CA SER A 712 30.18 -17.02 42.59
C SER A 712 29.88 -17.69 41.26
N ASN A 713 30.60 -18.77 40.93
CA ASN A 713 30.41 -19.54 39.70
C ASN A 713 29.07 -20.28 39.67
N VAL A 714 28.65 -20.88 40.80
CA VAL A 714 27.38 -21.60 40.89
C VAL A 714 26.22 -20.64 40.66
N ILE A 715 26.18 -19.54 41.40
CA ILE A 715 25.01 -18.66 41.36
C ILE A 715 24.92 -17.88 40.04
N THR A 716 26.04 -17.42 39.46
CA THR A 716 26.00 -16.78 38.14
C THR A 716 25.52 -17.73 37.07
N SER A 717 25.94 -19.00 37.12
CA SER A 717 25.50 -20.02 36.17
C SER A 717 24.05 -20.43 36.38
N LEU A 718 23.53 -20.46 37.61
CA LEU A 718 22.10 -20.73 37.85
C LEU A 718 21.20 -19.51 37.51
N MET A 719 21.75 -18.31 37.58
CA MET A 719 21.07 -17.06 37.20
C MET A 719 21.10 -16.83 35.69
N SER A 720 22.09 -17.30 34.96
CA SER A 720 22.15 -17.13 33.51
C SER A 720 21.13 -18.02 32.78
N LEU A 721 20.46 -17.46 31.78
CA LEU A 721 19.55 -18.04 30.81
C LEU A 721 20.30 -18.78 29.69
N ALA A 722 21.59 -18.45 29.50
CA ALA A 722 22.44 -19.12 28.53
C ALA A 722 22.89 -20.51 29.02
N THR A 723 22.94 -20.72 30.34
CA THR A 723 23.35 -21.95 31.02
C THR A 723 22.14 -22.80 31.42
N ARG A 724 22.38 -24.09 31.70
CA ARG A 724 21.35 -25.04 32.15
C ARG A 724 21.95 -25.92 33.25
N PRO A 725 21.25 -26.16 34.37
CA PRO A 725 19.90 -25.70 34.71
C PRO A 725 19.85 -24.21 35.10
N VAL A 726 18.65 -23.63 35.08
CA VAL A 726 18.43 -22.18 35.32
C VAL A 726 17.29 -21.95 36.30
N ILE A 727 17.43 -20.91 37.14
CA ILE A 727 16.38 -20.45 38.05
C ILE A 727 15.42 -19.52 37.30
N THR A 728 14.13 -19.87 37.31
CA THR A 728 13.06 -19.12 36.64
C THR A 728 11.82 -19.01 37.54
N ARG A 729 10.93 -18.09 37.18
CA ARG A 729 9.62 -17.90 37.82
C ARG A 729 8.50 -18.27 36.85
N ILE A 730 7.56 -19.07 37.32
CA ILE A 730 6.41 -19.54 36.55
C ILE A 730 5.14 -19.38 37.37
N ASN A 731 4.07 -18.92 36.74
CA ASN A 731 2.76 -18.85 37.38
C ASN A 731 2.16 -20.26 37.53
N ALA A 732 1.51 -20.57 38.66
CA ALA A 732 0.89 -21.87 38.90
C ALA A 732 -0.20 -22.22 37.86
N ALA A 733 -0.89 -21.21 37.30
CA ALA A 733 -1.85 -21.37 36.21
C ALA A 733 -1.22 -21.46 34.80
N ASP A 734 0.10 -21.64 34.69
CA ASP A 734 0.78 -21.89 33.42
C ASP A 734 0.10 -23.03 32.64
N ARG A 735 0.03 -22.90 31.31
CA ARG A 735 -0.67 -23.84 30.42
C ARG A 735 -0.10 -25.26 30.46
N ARG A 736 1.11 -25.43 30.99
CA ARG A 736 1.76 -26.74 31.12
C ARG A 736 1.03 -27.57 32.16
N ARG A 737 0.59 -28.76 31.72
CA ARG A 737 -0.19 -29.72 32.51
C ARG A 737 0.46 -30.08 33.86
N VAL A 738 1.78 -30.04 33.94
CA VAL A 738 2.54 -30.32 35.17
C VAL A 738 2.24 -29.31 36.30
N PHE A 739 2.17 -28.00 36.02
CA PHE A 739 1.90 -27.00 37.06
C PHE A 739 0.44 -27.00 37.48
N SER A 740 -0.49 -27.32 36.57
CA SER A 740 -1.89 -27.50 36.94
C SER A 740 -2.13 -28.66 37.92
N ARG A 741 -1.22 -29.65 37.99
CA ARG A 741 -1.34 -30.77 38.95
C ARG A 741 -0.96 -30.39 40.38
N VAL A 742 -0.11 -29.38 40.56
CA VAL A 742 0.35 -28.96 41.89
C VAL A 742 -0.57 -27.93 42.55
N ILE A 743 -1.51 -27.35 41.79
CA ILE A 743 -2.57 -26.52 42.36
C ILE A 743 -3.38 -27.36 43.36
N GLY A 744 -3.56 -26.85 44.57
CA GLY A 744 -4.23 -27.58 45.65
C GLY A 744 -3.31 -28.52 46.46
N GLN A 745 -2.01 -28.56 46.16
CA GLN A 745 -1.03 -29.32 46.95
C GLN A 745 -0.26 -28.40 47.90
N ASN A 746 0.20 -28.95 49.03
CA ASN A 746 1.18 -28.29 49.88
C ASN A 746 2.59 -28.36 49.29
N PHE A 747 3.54 -27.57 49.84
CA PHE A 747 4.90 -27.45 49.32
C PHE A 747 5.60 -28.82 49.13
N SER A 748 5.57 -29.68 50.15
CA SER A 748 6.25 -30.99 50.13
C SER A 748 5.70 -31.92 49.05
N LYS A 749 4.37 -31.97 48.88
CA LYS A 749 3.73 -32.80 47.85
C LYS A 749 3.94 -32.21 46.45
N ALA A 750 3.91 -30.89 46.32
CA ALA A 750 4.19 -30.19 45.08
C ALA A 750 5.64 -30.38 44.62
N TRP A 751 6.60 -30.26 45.54
CA TRP A 751 8.01 -30.53 45.29
C TRP A 751 8.20 -31.96 44.76
N ALA A 752 7.67 -32.97 45.46
CA ALA A 752 7.78 -34.37 45.01
C ALA A 752 7.13 -34.62 43.64
N THR A 753 6.04 -33.91 43.32
CA THR A 753 5.37 -34.01 42.02
C THR A 753 6.20 -33.39 40.90
N LEU A 754 6.77 -32.20 41.12
CA LEU A 754 7.59 -31.49 40.14
C LEU A 754 8.97 -32.15 39.96
N PHE A 755 9.56 -32.65 41.04
CA PHE A 755 10.87 -33.26 41.01
C PHE A 755 10.90 -34.53 40.16
N LYS A 756 9.81 -35.32 40.16
CA LYS A 756 9.64 -36.47 39.25
C LYS A 756 9.65 -36.09 37.77
N GLU A 757 9.30 -34.85 37.45
CA GLU A 757 9.25 -34.32 36.08
C GLU A 757 10.53 -33.54 35.74
N GLY A 758 11.57 -33.61 36.59
CA GLY A 758 12.86 -32.95 36.37
C GLY A 758 12.86 -31.45 36.71
N ILE A 759 11.98 -31.01 37.60
CA ILE A 759 11.85 -29.62 38.05
C ILE A 759 12.04 -29.57 39.57
N ASN A 760 13.00 -28.79 40.05
CA ASN A 760 13.21 -28.59 41.48
C ASN A 760 12.50 -27.30 41.94
N LEU A 761 11.50 -27.42 42.81
CA LEU A 761 10.75 -26.28 43.34
C LEU A 761 11.54 -25.64 44.48
N LEU A 762 11.92 -24.37 44.32
CA LEU A 762 12.73 -23.66 45.32
C LEU A 762 11.86 -22.90 46.32
N ALA A 763 10.86 -22.17 45.82
CA ALA A 763 9.98 -21.35 46.65
C ALA A 763 8.60 -21.12 46.02
N ILE A 764 7.61 -20.82 46.87
CA ILE A 764 6.29 -20.33 46.47
C ILE A 764 6.20 -18.84 46.81
N VAL A 765 5.64 -18.07 45.88
CA VAL A 765 5.32 -16.65 46.01
C VAL A 765 3.79 -16.49 45.94
N PRO A 766 3.11 -16.29 47.09
CA PRO A 766 1.65 -16.18 47.14
C PRO A 766 1.10 -14.97 46.39
N HIS A 767 -0.07 -15.10 45.76
CA HIS A 767 -0.70 -14.01 45.02
C HIS A 767 -1.22 -12.86 45.91
N GLU A 768 -1.76 -13.18 47.10
CA GLU A 768 -2.33 -12.19 48.05
C GLU A 768 -1.26 -11.31 48.74
N GLY A 769 0.03 -11.66 48.59
CA GLY A 769 1.18 -10.86 49.01
C GLY A 769 1.52 -9.67 48.08
N GLU A 770 0.71 -9.39 47.04
CA GLU A 770 0.79 -8.14 46.26
C GLU A 770 0.26 -6.90 47.03
N THR A 771 -0.05 -7.03 48.33
CA THR A 771 -0.46 -5.90 49.17
C THR A 771 0.76 -5.12 49.68
N SER A 772 0.97 -3.98 49.02
CA SER A 772 1.91 -2.90 49.29
C SER A 772 3.32 -3.06 48.69
N PRO A 773 3.67 -2.30 47.63
CA PRO A 773 5.03 -2.20 47.15
C PRO A 773 5.80 -1.32 48.12
N THR A 774 6.30 -1.86 49.24
CA THR A 774 7.44 -1.20 49.88
C THR A 774 8.62 -1.36 48.93
N ILE A 775 8.92 -0.29 48.21
CA ILE A 775 10.03 -0.23 47.26
C ILE A 775 11.33 -0.20 48.08
N GLY A 776 11.78 -1.29 48.69
CA GLY A 776 13.04 -1.30 49.46
C GLY A 776 14.28 -1.06 48.59
N ILE A 777 15.44 -0.93 49.23
CA ILE A 777 16.75 -1.01 48.54
C ILE A 777 16.86 -2.36 47.78
N TYR A 778 16.12 -3.34 48.29
CA TYR A 778 15.73 -4.58 47.64
C TYR A 778 14.23 -4.58 47.42
N PRO A 779 13.71 -5.26 46.38
CA PRO A 779 12.29 -5.49 46.31
C PRO A 779 11.85 -6.24 47.58
N ASP A 780 11.09 -5.56 48.46
CA ASP A 780 10.39 -6.24 49.55
C ASP A 780 9.36 -7.14 48.87
N LEU A 781 9.75 -8.39 48.75
CA LEU A 781 8.91 -9.44 48.20
C LEU A 781 8.30 -10.18 49.38
N PRO A 782 7.07 -10.68 49.25
CA PRO A 782 6.48 -11.56 50.25
C PRO A 782 7.50 -12.66 50.58
N ASN A 783 7.68 -12.96 51.87
CA ASN A 783 8.71 -13.88 52.34
C ASN A 783 8.58 -15.19 51.54
N PRO A 784 9.52 -15.50 50.62
CA PRO A 784 9.39 -16.69 49.82
C PRO A 784 9.38 -17.88 50.78
N MET A 785 8.33 -18.68 50.71
CA MET A 785 8.16 -19.80 51.62
C MET A 785 9.03 -20.94 51.13
N ILE A 786 10.16 -21.11 51.82
CA ILE A 786 11.18 -22.11 51.58
C ILE A 786 11.02 -23.12 52.72
N ILE A 787 10.10 -24.06 52.55
CA ILE A 787 9.80 -25.14 53.51
C ILE A 787 9.13 -24.64 54.83
N GLY A 788 8.13 -25.38 55.31
CA GLY A 788 7.81 -25.39 56.75
C GLY A 788 6.47 -24.83 57.25
N GLU A 789 5.50 -24.46 56.40
CA GLU A 789 4.10 -24.39 56.87
C GLU A 789 3.34 -25.51 56.15
N ASP A 790 3.06 -26.60 56.87
CA ASP A 790 2.31 -27.75 56.35
C ASP A 790 0.89 -27.38 55.86
N ASP A 791 0.44 -26.16 56.16
CA ASP A 791 -0.87 -25.60 55.83
C ASP A 791 -0.92 -24.78 54.54
N LEU A 792 0.21 -24.36 53.95
CA LEU A 792 0.19 -23.53 52.74
C LEU A 792 -0.08 -24.38 51.48
N VAL A 793 -1.24 -24.14 50.86
CA VAL A 793 -1.69 -24.81 49.64
C VAL A 793 -1.49 -23.90 48.42
N ILE A 794 -0.85 -24.41 47.36
CA ILE A 794 -0.63 -23.66 46.12
C ILE A 794 -1.98 -23.27 45.50
N ALA A 795 -2.26 -21.97 45.44
CA ALA A 795 -3.40 -21.41 44.76
C ALA A 795 -3.11 -21.21 43.27
N ARG A 796 -4.17 -21.05 42.48
CA ARG A 796 -4.07 -20.84 41.02
C ARG A 796 -3.34 -19.55 40.65
N GLY A 797 -3.41 -18.52 41.50
CA GLY A 797 -2.75 -17.23 41.28
C GLY A 797 -1.27 -17.20 41.63
N ASP A 798 -0.79 -18.17 42.42
CA ASP A 798 0.55 -18.15 43.00
C ASP A 798 1.64 -18.28 41.93
N SER A 799 2.82 -17.78 42.25
CA SER A 799 4.01 -17.94 41.43
C SER A 799 4.99 -18.90 42.09
N LEU A 800 5.65 -19.72 41.26
CA LEU A 800 6.58 -20.76 41.67
C LEU A 800 7.97 -20.37 41.16
N ILE A 801 8.94 -20.29 42.07
CA ILE A 801 10.35 -20.15 41.72
C ILE A 801 10.92 -21.57 41.63
N ILE A 802 11.45 -21.90 40.46
CA ILE A 802 11.92 -23.25 40.16
C ILE A 802 13.33 -23.22 39.59
N LEU A 803 14.04 -24.31 39.78
CA LEU A 803 15.21 -24.70 39.01
C LEU A 803 14.78 -25.74 37.99
N GLU A 804 14.97 -25.46 36.70
CA GLU A 804 14.60 -26.38 35.62
C GLU A 804 15.76 -26.62 34.64
N ASN A 805 15.89 -27.87 34.20
CA ASN A 805 16.83 -28.26 33.15
C ASN A 805 16.09 -28.33 31.79
N GLN A 806 16.38 -27.37 30.91
CA GLN A 806 15.57 -27.14 29.71
C GLN A 806 15.91 -28.05 28.50
N ALA A 807 16.82 -29.02 28.65
CA ALA A 807 17.20 -29.97 27.60
C ALA A 807 16.06 -30.91 27.13
N LEU A 808 14.95 -30.97 27.86
CA LEU A 808 13.77 -31.79 27.52
C LEU A 808 12.98 -31.30 26.28
N ARG A 809 13.32 -30.15 25.68
CA ARG A 809 12.42 -29.48 24.72
C ARG A 809 12.94 -29.21 23.30
N ASN A 810 14.25 -29.13 23.05
CA ASN A 810 14.73 -28.74 21.71
C ASN A 810 16.01 -29.48 21.30
N LYS A 811 15.95 -30.26 20.21
CA LYS A 811 17.08 -31.01 19.63
C LYS A 811 18.09 -30.15 18.87
N LYS A 812 17.82 -28.86 18.64
CA LYS A 812 18.59 -27.98 17.73
C LYS A 812 19.47 -26.91 18.39
N VAL A 813 19.47 -26.81 19.72
CA VAL A 813 20.24 -25.78 20.42
C VAL A 813 21.47 -26.43 21.04
N SER A 814 22.65 -26.15 20.49
CA SER A 814 23.94 -26.42 21.13
C SER A 814 24.01 -25.57 22.40
N ALA A 815 23.63 -26.16 23.54
CA ALA A 815 23.80 -25.52 24.84
C ALA A 815 25.28 -25.58 25.22
N VAL A 816 25.82 -24.49 25.76
CA VAL A 816 27.04 -24.55 26.55
C VAL A 816 26.69 -25.39 27.77
N SER A 817 27.34 -26.54 27.94
CA SER A 817 27.07 -27.38 29.10
C SER A 817 27.55 -26.65 30.36
N PHE A 818 26.89 -26.89 31.49
CA PHE A 818 27.32 -26.40 32.80
C PHE A 818 28.76 -26.84 33.17
N ALA A 819 29.28 -27.88 32.49
CA ALA A 819 30.65 -28.36 32.61
C ALA A 819 31.66 -27.56 31.74
N ASP A 820 31.20 -26.87 30.69
CA ASP A 820 32.07 -26.04 29.82
C ASP A 820 32.36 -24.66 30.43
N SER A 821 31.58 -24.23 31.43
CA SER A 821 31.79 -22.98 32.17
C SER A 821 32.91 -23.12 33.20
N HIS A 822 34.14 -23.32 32.74
CA HIS A 822 35.41 -23.05 33.45
C HIS A 822 35.37 -23.10 35.00
N THR A 823 34.98 -24.22 35.61
CA THR A 823 35.05 -24.42 37.06
C THR A 823 36.35 -25.12 37.41
N ASP A 824 37.38 -24.34 37.78
CA ASP A 824 38.43 -24.84 38.68
C ASP A 824 38.08 -24.26 40.03
N VAL A 825 37.43 -25.07 40.87
CA VAL A 825 37.07 -24.73 42.24
C VAL A 825 38.02 -25.50 43.13
N GLN A 826 39.01 -24.82 43.71
CA GLN A 826 39.89 -25.44 44.72
C GLN A 826 39.19 -25.44 46.08
N ASN A 827 39.54 -26.43 46.93
CA ASN A 827 38.95 -26.72 48.24
C ASN A 827 38.66 -25.44 49.06
N GLY A 828 37.45 -25.40 49.66
CA GLY A 828 37.04 -24.29 50.52
C GLY A 828 37.92 -24.14 51.77
N LEU A 829 38.29 -22.89 52.06
CA LEU A 829 38.83 -22.46 53.34
C LEU A 829 37.69 -22.16 54.33
N ASP A 830 37.87 -22.52 55.60
CA ASP A 830 36.89 -22.29 56.67
C ASP A 830 36.68 -20.79 56.96
N HIS A 831 35.51 -20.45 57.52
CA HIS A 831 35.16 -19.08 57.93
C HIS A 831 36.12 -18.48 58.98
N ASP A 832 36.80 -19.32 59.76
CA ASP A 832 37.80 -18.92 60.75
C ASP A 832 39.18 -18.58 60.15
N THR A 833 39.31 -18.68 58.82
CA THR A 833 40.55 -18.30 58.13
C THR A 833 40.72 -16.78 58.14
N PRO A 834 41.90 -16.23 58.52
CA PRO A 834 42.15 -14.81 58.46
C PRO A 834 41.88 -14.22 57.08
N LEU A 835 41.11 -13.14 57.03
CA LEU A 835 40.71 -12.45 55.80
C LEU A 835 41.39 -11.08 55.73
N VAL A 836 42.16 -10.86 54.67
CA VAL A 836 42.80 -9.59 54.35
C VAL A 836 42.06 -8.96 53.19
N VAL A 837 41.44 -7.81 53.39
CA VAL A 837 40.79 -7.04 52.34
C VAL A 837 41.72 -5.91 51.93
N ILE A 838 42.06 -5.84 50.64
CA ILE A 838 42.86 -4.75 50.09
C ILE A 838 41.96 -3.95 49.17
N ASP A 839 41.30 -2.93 49.72
CA ASP A 839 40.33 -2.10 49.00
C ASP A 839 40.92 -0.71 48.72
N ARG A 840 41.01 -0.30 47.46
CA ARG A 840 41.42 1.06 47.10
C ARG A 840 40.25 2.03 47.00
N ARG A 841 39.01 1.58 47.24
CA ARG A 841 37.77 2.37 47.19
C ARG A 841 37.47 2.94 48.57
N HIS A 842 37.21 4.24 48.67
CA HIS A 842 36.92 4.87 49.97
C HIS A 842 35.45 4.73 50.41
N GLU A 843 34.46 4.80 49.49
CA GLU A 843 33.02 4.81 49.87
C GLU A 843 32.35 3.42 49.92
N ALA A 844 32.80 2.46 49.09
CA ALA A 844 32.24 1.09 49.05
C ALA A 844 32.87 0.17 50.11
N ALA A 845 34.03 0.57 50.65
CA ALA A 845 34.78 -0.18 51.64
C ALA A 845 33.99 -0.36 52.94
N ASP A 846 33.28 0.67 53.39
CA ASP A 846 32.56 0.66 54.68
C ASP A 846 31.45 -0.39 54.74
N GLU A 847 30.67 -0.54 53.67
CA GLU A 847 29.57 -1.51 53.64
C GLU A 847 30.11 -2.95 53.51
N LEU A 848 31.13 -3.15 52.67
CA LEU A 848 31.83 -4.44 52.54
C LEU A 848 32.41 -4.86 53.90
N ARG A 849 33.09 -3.94 54.58
CA ARG A 849 33.65 -4.13 55.92
C ARG A 849 32.58 -4.55 56.91
N ARG A 850 31.48 -3.79 57.03
CA ARG A 850 30.38 -4.10 57.96
C ARG A 850 29.77 -5.48 57.74
N LEU A 851 29.69 -5.95 56.50
CA LEU A 851 29.19 -7.29 56.20
C LEU A 851 30.20 -8.37 56.64
N LEU A 852 31.49 -8.17 56.35
CA LEU A 852 32.54 -9.13 56.69
C LEU A 852 32.78 -9.22 58.21
N GLU A 853 32.75 -8.09 58.94
CA GLU A 853 32.90 -8.05 60.42
C GLU A 853 31.84 -8.87 61.16
N LYS A 854 30.65 -9.07 60.58
CA LYS A 854 29.60 -9.90 61.19
C LYS A 854 29.95 -11.39 61.24
N ARG A 855 30.90 -11.85 60.43
CA ARG A 855 31.23 -13.28 60.27
C ARG A 855 32.72 -13.59 60.38
N CYS A 856 33.62 -12.64 60.15
CA CYS A 856 35.05 -12.80 60.27
C CYS A 856 35.57 -12.21 61.59
N THR A 857 36.19 -13.04 62.41
CA THR A 857 36.84 -12.63 63.66
C THR A 857 38.25 -12.07 63.45
N ASP A 858 38.98 -12.55 62.44
CA ASP A 858 40.31 -12.04 62.03
C ASP A 858 40.24 -11.35 60.66
N LEU A 859 39.69 -10.13 60.66
CA LEU A 859 39.62 -9.27 59.48
C LEU A 859 40.72 -8.21 59.53
N TYR A 860 41.57 -8.17 58.51
CA TYR A 860 42.54 -7.09 58.27
C TYR A 860 42.10 -6.30 57.05
N TYR A 861 42.09 -4.97 57.15
CA TYR A 861 41.60 -4.10 56.10
C TYR A 861 42.66 -3.08 55.71
N ILE A 862 43.16 -3.17 54.48
CA ILE A 862 44.15 -2.25 53.91
C ILE A 862 43.41 -1.33 52.94
N CYS A 863 43.23 -0.06 53.31
CA CYS A 863 42.45 0.91 52.54
C CYS A 863 43.30 2.03 51.95
N GLY A 864 43.07 2.39 50.69
CA GLY A 864 43.65 3.59 50.09
C GLY A 864 42.95 4.88 50.53
N GLY A 865 43.64 5.85 51.15
CA GLY A 865 43.03 7.14 51.51
C GLY A 865 43.61 7.85 52.75
N ARG A 866 43.11 9.07 53.06
CA ARG A 866 43.50 9.82 54.29
C ARG A 866 42.81 9.24 55.51
N ARG A 867 43.53 9.19 56.63
CA ARG A 867 43.05 8.74 57.95
C ARG A 867 41.85 9.58 58.41
N GLU A 868 40.69 8.94 58.62
CA GLU A 868 39.59 9.59 59.33
C GLU A 868 39.90 9.65 60.83
N ALA A 869 39.66 10.80 61.46
CA ALA A 869 40.00 11.02 62.86
C ALA A 869 39.09 10.19 63.78
N GLY A 870 39.64 9.20 64.49
CA GLY A 870 38.94 8.43 65.53
C GLY A 870 38.98 6.91 65.41
N GLN A 871 39.56 6.34 64.35
CA GLN A 871 39.78 4.89 64.22
C GLN A 871 41.23 4.51 64.60
N ASP A 872 41.44 4.12 65.86
CA ASP A 872 42.64 3.43 66.34
C ASP A 872 42.37 1.92 66.42
N ASP A 873 42.10 1.31 65.27
CA ASP A 873 42.03 -0.15 65.14
C ASP A 873 43.31 -0.64 64.47
N THR A 874 44.10 -1.47 65.18
CA THR A 874 45.37 -2.01 64.68
C THR A 874 45.21 -2.88 63.43
N ARG A 875 43.99 -3.32 63.13
CA ARG A 875 43.66 -4.12 61.95
C ARG A 875 43.21 -3.29 60.75
N PHE A 876 43.14 -1.96 60.89
CA PHE A 876 42.83 -1.02 59.81
C PHE A 876 44.08 -0.25 59.38
N ILE A 877 44.55 -0.53 58.17
CA ILE A 877 45.84 -0.03 57.66
C ILE A 877 45.56 0.93 56.51
N HIS A 878 45.96 2.18 56.66
CA HIS A 878 45.88 3.16 55.59
C HIS A 878 47.07 3.05 54.64
N TRP A 879 46.80 2.92 53.34
CA TRP A 879 47.78 2.92 52.29
C TRP A 879 47.74 4.26 51.54
N ASP A 880 48.77 5.09 51.74
CA ASP A 880 48.88 6.41 51.08
C ASP A 880 49.54 6.36 49.69
N GLY A 881 49.96 5.17 49.26
CA GLY A 881 50.62 4.91 47.98
C GLY A 881 52.03 5.49 47.84
N ARG A 882 52.60 6.11 48.89
CA ARG A 882 53.88 6.83 48.83
C ARG A 882 55.00 6.21 49.65
N VAL A 883 54.71 5.39 50.66
CA VAL A 883 55.73 5.01 51.65
C VAL A 883 56.15 3.53 51.63
N ASP A 884 55.29 2.57 51.27
CA ASP A 884 55.65 1.14 51.29
C ASP A 884 55.06 0.36 50.11
N SER A 885 55.78 -0.65 49.61
CA SER A 885 55.19 -1.65 48.72
C SER A 885 54.05 -2.34 49.47
N ILE A 886 52.92 -2.64 48.79
CA ILE A 886 51.78 -3.33 49.43
C ILE A 886 52.23 -4.61 50.15
N SER A 887 53.23 -5.29 49.61
CA SER A 887 53.85 -6.49 50.18
C SER A 887 54.50 -6.20 51.53
N GLY A 888 55.19 -5.06 51.68
CA GLY A 888 55.76 -4.63 52.95
C GLY A 888 54.69 -4.28 54.00
N LEU A 889 53.57 -3.67 53.60
CA LEU A 889 52.45 -3.41 54.51
C LEU A 889 51.83 -4.71 55.03
N VAL A 890 51.62 -5.68 54.14
CA VAL A 890 51.09 -7.01 54.51
C VAL A 890 52.06 -7.74 55.44
N GLU A 891 53.37 -7.70 55.16
CA GLU A 891 54.38 -8.32 56.01
C GLU A 891 54.38 -7.70 57.42
N GLN A 892 54.48 -6.38 57.52
CA GLN A 892 54.63 -5.67 58.79
C GLN A 892 53.36 -5.68 59.66
N HIS A 893 52.17 -5.63 59.07
CA HIS A 893 50.93 -5.42 59.83
C HIS A 893 50.01 -6.65 59.86
N VAL A 894 50.10 -7.55 58.88
CA VAL A 894 49.26 -8.74 58.82
C VAL A 894 50.04 -9.98 59.24
N LEU A 895 51.17 -10.27 58.57
CA LEU A 895 51.93 -11.49 58.85
C LEU A 895 52.55 -11.48 60.25
N ASP A 896 53.13 -10.36 60.66
CA ASP A 896 53.69 -10.19 62.00
C ASP A 896 52.63 -10.36 63.11
N ASP A 897 51.43 -9.81 62.92
CA ASP A 897 50.34 -9.91 63.90
C ASP A 897 49.77 -11.34 63.97
N LEU A 898 49.58 -11.98 62.82
CA LEU A 898 49.16 -13.39 62.76
C LEU A 898 50.19 -14.33 63.41
N GLN A 899 51.49 -14.07 63.18
CA GLN A 899 52.56 -14.82 63.83
C GLN A 899 52.56 -14.62 65.35
N ARG A 900 52.40 -13.38 65.84
CA ARG A 900 52.30 -13.10 67.29
C ARG A 900 51.11 -13.79 67.95
N ASN A 901 49.99 -13.91 67.22
CA ASN A 901 48.78 -14.58 67.69
C ASN A 901 48.77 -16.10 67.46
N GLY A 902 49.89 -16.69 67.02
CA GLY A 902 50.03 -18.14 66.82
C GLY A 902 49.25 -18.70 65.62
N LYS A 903 48.79 -17.85 64.69
CA LYS A 903 47.99 -18.23 63.51
C LYS A 903 48.90 -18.36 62.28
N GLN A 904 49.52 -19.53 62.08
CA GLN A 904 50.40 -19.82 60.93
C GLN A 904 49.69 -20.54 59.76
N GLY A 905 48.36 -20.44 59.68
CA GLY A 905 47.54 -21.11 58.67
C GLY A 905 47.52 -20.43 57.30
N LYS A 906 46.66 -20.93 56.42
CA LYS A 906 46.35 -20.27 55.14
C LYS A 906 45.73 -18.89 55.40
N ILE A 907 45.98 -17.93 54.52
CA ILE A 907 45.46 -16.55 54.60
C ILE A 907 44.65 -16.27 53.35
N LYS A 908 43.46 -15.71 53.51
CA LYS A 908 42.60 -15.34 52.40
C LYS A 908 42.76 -13.86 52.09
N PHE A 909 42.98 -13.54 50.82
CA PHE A 909 43.00 -12.17 50.32
C PHE A 909 41.74 -11.92 49.51
N LEU A 910 41.02 -10.85 49.84
CA LEU A 910 39.96 -10.28 49.02
C LEU A 910 40.47 -8.98 48.42
N ILE A 911 40.51 -8.90 47.10
CA ILE A 911 40.96 -7.73 46.37
C ILE A 911 39.81 -7.23 45.50
N PRO A 912 39.02 -6.26 45.99
CA PRO A 912 38.04 -5.59 45.17
C PRO A 912 38.72 -4.72 44.10
N THR A 913 38.02 -4.53 42.99
CA THR A 913 38.53 -3.70 41.88
C THR A 913 38.47 -2.21 42.22
N VAL A 914 39.36 -1.41 41.63
CA VAL A 914 39.39 0.04 41.82
C VAL A 914 38.25 0.69 41.04
N GLU A 915 37.06 0.76 41.65
CA GLU A 915 35.90 1.38 41.02
C GLU A 915 35.99 2.91 41.17
N ASN A 916 36.23 3.64 40.07
CA ASN A 916 35.98 5.08 40.03
C ASN A 916 34.54 5.32 39.57
N PRO A 917 33.63 5.75 40.47
CA PRO A 917 32.20 5.90 40.15
C PRO A 917 31.93 6.94 39.06
N LEU A 918 32.89 7.81 38.72
CA LEU A 918 32.76 8.82 37.67
C LEU A 918 33.22 8.35 36.27
N ASN A 919 33.87 7.17 36.15
CA ASN A 919 34.54 6.70 34.93
C ASN A 919 34.03 5.31 34.45
N TYR A 920 32.71 5.13 34.45
CA TYR A 920 32.00 3.93 33.95
C TYR A 920 32.01 3.82 32.41
N SER A 921 33.10 3.32 31.82
CA SER A 921 33.11 2.93 30.39
C SER A 921 33.74 1.55 30.18
N SER A 922 33.27 0.78 29.18
CA SER A 922 33.82 -0.53 28.82
C SER A 922 35.34 -0.53 28.63
N ALA A 923 35.90 0.55 28.07
CA ALA A 923 37.34 0.69 27.87
C ALA A 923 38.10 0.76 29.20
N ASN A 924 37.47 1.32 30.25
CA ASN A 924 38.07 1.40 31.57
C ASN A 924 37.88 0.12 32.39
N ALA A 925 36.85 -0.70 32.14
CA ALA A 925 36.62 -1.94 32.87
C ALA A 925 37.77 -2.95 32.67
N VAL A 926 38.26 -3.08 31.43
CA VAL A 926 39.44 -3.92 31.11
C VAL A 926 40.70 -3.38 31.80
N HIS A 927 40.89 -2.06 31.82
CA HIS A 927 42.04 -1.44 32.49
C HIS A 927 41.98 -1.50 34.03
N GLN A 928 40.79 -1.47 34.63
CA GLN A 928 40.62 -1.62 36.08
C GLN A 928 40.96 -3.03 36.57
N ASP A 929 40.68 -4.03 35.74
CA ASP A 929 41.09 -5.40 35.96
C ASP A 929 42.64 -5.54 35.93
N ASP A 930 43.33 -4.80 35.04
CA ASP A 930 44.81 -4.80 34.96
C ASP A 930 45.47 -4.32 36.26
N ASP A 931 44.93 -3.26 36.89
CA ASP A 931 45.42 -2.75 38.18
C ASP A 931 45.27 -3.80 39.30
N THR A 932 44.16 -4.54 39.29
CA THR A 932 43.88 -5.61 40.25
C THR A 932 44.87 -6.77 40.07
N VAL A 933 45.13 -7.15 38.81
CA VAL A 933 46.13 -8.16 38.45
C VAL A 933 47.54 -7.73 38.85
N ALA A 934 47.91 -6.48 38.62
CA ALA A 934 49.21 -5.93 39.02
C ALA A 934 49.42 -5.98 40.55
N LEU A 935 48.38 -5.67 41.31
CA LEU A 935 48.39 -5.77 42.77
C LEU A 935 48.59 -7.21 43.26
N ILE A 936 47.91 -8.17 42.64
CA ILE A 936 48.09 -9.61 42.94
C ILE A 936 49.53 -10.06 42.67
N LEU A 937 50.11 -9.63 41.54
CA LEU A 937 51.50 -9.96 41.20
C LEU A 937 52.51 -9.41 42.22
N GLN A 938 52.26 -8.23 42.79
CA GLN A 938 53.09 -7.70 43.88
C GLN A 938 52.96 -8.54 45.15
N LEU A 939 51.74 -8.92 45.55
CA LEU A 939 51.54 -9.76 46.74
C LEU A 939 52.12 -11.17 46.58
N LYS A 940 52.19 -11.67 45.34
CA LYS A 940 52.83 -12.94 45.02
C LYS A 940 54.35 -12.95 45.16
N THR A 941 54.99 -11.82 45.44
CA THR A 941 56.41 -11.83 45.83
C THR A 941 56.62 -12.36 47.26
N LEU A 942 55.54 -12.53 48.04
CA LEU A 942 55.54 -13.11 49.39
C LEU A 942 55.26 -14.63 49.35
N ASP A 943 55.03 -15.27 50.51
CA ASP A 943 54.76 -16.71 50.63
C ASP A 943 53.45 -17.15 49.94
N THR A 944 53.56 -17.51 48.65
CA THR A 944 52.42 -17.84 47.79
C THR A 944 51.69 -19.14 48.15
N GLU A 945 52.30 -20.08 48.87
CA GLU A 945 51.64 -21.35 49.22
C GLU A 945 50.59 -21.16 50.33
N ARG A 946 50.76 -20.14 51.16
CA ARG A 946 49.81 -19.79 52.23
C ARG A 946 48.66 -18.93 51.72
N PHE A 947 48.79 -18.25 50.58
CA PHE A 947 47.86 -17.19 50.16
C PHE A 947 46.80 -17.68 49.18
N HIS A 948 45.53 -17.41 49.52
CA HIS A 948 44.38 -17.69 48.65
C HIS A 948 43.79 -16.37 48.19
N PHE A 949 43.98 -16.06 46.91
CA PHE A 949 43.51 -14.83 46.28
C PHE A 949 42.09 -14.99 45.75
N THR A 950 41.22 -14.10 46.23
CA THR A 950 39.88 -13.86 45.73
C THR A 950 39.83 -12.44 45.20
N ALA A 951 39.40 -12.25 43.97
CA ALA A 951 39.42 -10.92 43.35
C ALA A 951 38.13 -10.64 42.60
N GLU A 952 37.64 -9.41 42.70
CA GLU A 952 36.56 -8.92 41.85
C GLU A 952 37.04 -8.84 40.39
N ILE A 953 36.18 -9.20 39.44
CA ILE A 953 36.43 -9.00 38.01
C ILE A 953 35.31 -8.16 37.41
N GLN A 954 35.67 -7.13 36.66
CA GLN A 954 34.72 -6.27 35.95
C GLN A 954 34.34 -6.88 34.59
N SER A 955 35.30 -7.47 33.88
CA SER A 955 35.07 -8.10 32.58
C SER A 955 35.35 -9.61 32.59
N LEU A 956 34.40 -10.40 32.08
CA LEU A 956 34.61 -11.84 31.86
C LEU A 956 35.68 -12.13 30.81
N GLU A 957 36.03 -11.17 29.95
CA GLU A 957 37.12 -11.32 28.97
C GLU A 957 38.48 -11.54 29.67
N ASN A 958 38.66 -10.95 30.86
CA ASN A 958 39.87 -11.06 31.66
C ASN A 958 39.88 -12.29 32.58
N LEU A 959 38.85 -13.13 32.58
CA LEU A 959 38.77 -14.30 33.46
C LEU A 959 39.99 -15.23 33.31
N ARG A 960 40.49 -15.41 32.08
CA ARG A 960 41.69 -16.22 31.82
C ARG A 960 42.96 -15.59 32.40
N LEU A 961 43.05 -14.26 32.39
CA LEU A 961 44.17 -13.52 32.97
C LEU A 961 44.21 -13.71 34.49
N PHE A 962 43.09 -13.54 35.17
CA PHE A 962 42.97 -13.75 36.63
C PHE A 962 43.35 -15.18 37.03
N LYS A 963 42.87 -16.18 36.29
CA LYS A 963 43.27 -17.57 36.50
C LYS A 963 44.76 -17.80 36.24
N GLY A 964 45.31 -17.20 35.17
CA GLY A 964 46.72 -17.31 34.80
C GLY A 964 47.66 -16.72 35.85
N VAL A 965 47.26 -15.62 36.53
CA VAL A 965 48.01 -15.07 37.66
C VAL A 965 47.70 -15.79 38.98
N GLY A 966 46.98 -16.91 38.95
CA GLY A 966 46.71 -17.80 40.09
C GLY A 966 45.74 -17.24 41.13
N VAL A 967 44.72 -16.49 40.70
CA VAL A 967 43.55 -16.17 41.53
C VAL A 967 42.65 -17.42 41.60
N GLN A 968 42.46 -17.95 42.81
CA GLN A 968 41.65 -19.14 43.03
C GLN A 968 40.16 -18.88 42.80
N GLN A 969 39.67 -17.67 43.11
CA GLN A 969 38.27 -17.31 42.90
C GLN A 969 38.11 -15.89 42.31
N PRO A 970 37.98 -15.79 40.98
CA PRO A 970 37.47 -14.59 40.33
C PRO A 970 35.97 -14.41 40.63
N ILE A 971 35.56 -13.22 41.06
CA ILE A 971 34.17 -12.90 41.42
C ILE A 971 33.62 -11.90 40.40
N PRO A 972 32.76 -12.34 39.46
CA PRO A 972 32.21 -11.49 38.41
C PRO A 972 31.01 -10.68 38.92
N VAL A 973 31.30 -9.67 39.74
CA VAL A 973 30.28 -8.82 40.38
C VAL A 973 29.40 -8.12 39.34
N HIS A 974 30.00 -7.56 38.30
CA HIS A 974 29.28 -6.85 37.24
C HIS A 974 28.35 -7.77 36.43
N GLU A 975 28.78 -9.01 36.17
CA GLU A 975 27.95 -10.03 35.51
C GLU A 975 26.75 -10.37 36.39
N PHE A 976 26.97 -10.65 37.69
CA PHE A 976 25.90 -10.97 38.62
C PHE A 976 24.87 -9.84 38.72
N ALA A 977 25.31 -8.59 38.81
CA ALA A 977 24.40 -7.42 38.81
C ALA A 977 23.57 -7.34 37.51
N SER A 978 24.19 -7.62 36.36
CA SER A 978 23.50 -7.64 35.06
C SER A 978 22.45 -8.77 34.96
N LEU A 979 22.77 -9.95 35.49
CA LEU A 979 21.84 -11.08 35.57
C LEU A 979 20.70 -10.78 36.55
N ALA A 980 20.99 -10.16 37.69
CA ALA A 980 20.00 -9.71 38.66
C ALA A 980 19.02 -8.69 38.06
N LEU A 981 19.51 -7.72 37.27
CA LEU A 981 18.68 -6.79 36.50
C LEU A 981 17.82 -7.53 35.46
N THR A 982 18.41 -8.50 34.76
CA THR A 982 17.68 -9.28 33.75
C THR A 982 16.53 -10.09 34.37
N LYS A 983 16.80 -10.75 35.50
CA LYS A 983 15.76 -11.47 36.27
C LYS A 983 14.70 -10.52 36.82
N MET A 984 15.07 -9.30 37.21
CA MET A 984 14.08 -8.29 37.59
C MET A 984 13.14 -7.96 36.43
N VAL A 985 13.68 -7.79 35.23
CA VAL A 985 12.90 -7.48 34.01
C VAL A 985 11.99 -8.62 33.56
N LEU A 986 12.42 -9.87 33.74
CA LEU A 986 11.68 -11.04 33.28
C LEU A 986 10.69 -11.58 34.33
N PHE A 987 11.03 -11.45 35.61
CA PHE A 987 10.36 -12.12 36.72
C PHE A 987 10.01 -11.16 37.87
N ASP A 988 9.81 -9.88 37.58
CA ASP A 988 9.33 -8.84 38.51
C ASP A 988 10.21 -8.63 39.77
N GLY A 989 11.45 -9.11 39.73
CA GLY A 989 12.42 -9.05 40.83
C GLY A 989 12.35 -10.21 41.81
N GLU A 990 11.39 -11.14 41.67
CA GLU A 990 11.16 -12.24 42.63
C GLU A 990 12.38 -13.16 42.77
N VAL A 991 12.93 -13.60 41.63
CA VAL A 991 14.13 -14.47 41.61
C VAL A 991 15.33 -13.76 42.22
N THR A 992 15.56 -12.50 41.84
CA THR A 992 16.67 -11.70 42.36
C THR A 992 16.53 -11.50 43.87
N GLY A 993 15.36 -11.12 44.35
CA GLY A 993 15.10 -10.91 45.77
C GLY A 993 15.24 -12.18 46.61
N LEU A 994 14.83 -13.34 46.09
CA LEU A 994 15.06 -14.63 46.76
C LEU A 994 16.55 -14.87 47.00
N ILE A 995 17.36 -14.76 45.95
CA ILE A 995 18.81 -15.01 46.03
C ILE A 995 19.49 -13.99 46.96
N LEU A 996 19.12 -12.73 46.88
CA LEU A 996 19.65 -11.69 47.77
C LEU A 996 19.32 -11.97 49.22
N ARG A 997 18.06 -12.30 49.55
CA ARG A 997 17.65 -12.65 50.92
C ARG A 997 18.46 -13.82 51.48
N PHE A 998 18.73 -14.85 50.67
CA PHE A 998 19.57 -15.96 51.11
C PHE A 998 20.99 -15.55 51.47
N MET A 999 21.58 -14.61 50.71
CA MET A 999 22.91 -14.08 51.01
C MET A 999 22.89 -13.12 52.20
N GLU A 1000 21.83 -12.32 52.39
CA GLU A 1000 21.73 -11.40 53.53
C GLU A 1000 21.47 -12.12 54.85
N ASN A 1001 20.60 -13.13 54.86
CA ASN A 1001 20.32 -13.96 56.03
C ASN A 1001 21.59 -14.63 56.59
N PHE A 1002 22.54 -14.94 55.70
CA PHE A 1002 23.85 -15.43 56.10
C PHE A 1002 24.59 -14.45 57.00
N PHE A 1003 24.46 -13.12 56.79
CA PHE A 1003 25.13 -12.12 57.62
C PHE A 1003 24.33 -11.70 58.86
N THR A 1004 23.01 -11.74 58.84
CA THR A 1004 22.19 -11.30 59.99
C THR A 1004 22.04 -12.37 61.07
N GLY A 1005 22.12 -13.65 60.73
CA GLY A 1005 21.95 -14.75 61.69
C GLY A 1005 20.52 -14.90 62.26
N GLU A 1006 19.59 -14.02 61.89
CA GLU A 1006 18.19 -14.03 62.37
C GLU A 1006 17.40 -15.26 61.91
N LEU A 1007 17.86 -15.93 60.84
CA LEU A 1007 17.23 -17.10 60.25
C LEU A 1007 18.31 -18.11 59.85
N GLU A 1008 18.98 -18.74 60.83
CA GLU A 1008 20.03 -19.73 60.55
C GLU A 1008 19.57 -20.81 59.54
N ASN A 1009 18.28 -21.17 59.55
CA ASN A 1009 17.65 -22.17 58.68
C ASN A 1009 17.00 -21.59 57.40
N LYS A 1010 17.46 -20.44 56.89
CA LYS A 1010 17.03 -19.87 55.58
C LYS A 1010 18.19 -19.19 54.85
N SER A 1011 19.31 -19.88 54.76
CA SER A 1011 20.53 -19.35 54.13
C SER A 1011 21.05 -20.31 53.07
N LEU A 1012 21.63 -19.74 52.01
CA LEU A 1012 22.40 -20.56 51.09
C LEU A 1012 23.68 -20.97 51.83
N ARG A 1013 24.05 -22.24 51.75
CA ARG A 1013 25.22 -22.77 52.46
C ARG A 1013 25.98 -23.74 51.57
N LYS A 1014 27.28 -23.77 51.80
CA LYS A 1014 28.16 -24.80 51.30
C LYS A 1014 28.37 -25.81 52.43
N ILE A 1015 28.08 -27.08 52.17
CA ILE A 1015 28.26 -28.16 53.14
C ILE A 1015 29.40 -29.06 52.63
N ALA A 1016 30.44 -29.20 53.46
CA ALA A 1016 31.48 -30.20 53.26
C ALA A 1016 30.96 -31.58 53.74
N LEU A 1017 31.27 -32.62 52.95
CA LEU A 1017 30.85 -33.99 53.25
C LEU A 1017 31.83 -34.74 54.16
N SER A 1018 32.94 -34.14 54.55
CA SER A 1018 33.85 -34.71 55.55
C SER A 1018 33.41 -34.35 56.97
N GLY A 1019 33.19 -35.35 57.82
CA GLY A 1019 33.02 -35.17 59.27
C GLY A 1019 31.61 -34.82 59.78
N THR A 1020 30.55 -34.97 58.98
CA THR A 1020 29.16 -34.73 59.42
C THR A 1020 28.29 -36.00 59.33
N GLY A 1021 27.39 -36.24 60.29
CA GLY A 1021 26.60 -37.49 60.33
C GLY A 1021 25.55 -37.67 59.21
N ILE A 1022 25.17 -36.58 58.52
CA ILE A 1022 24.33 -36.65 57.31
C ILE A 1022 25.17 -37.03 56.08
N ALA A 1023 26.45 -36.65 56.05
CA ALA A 1023 27.32 -36.87 54.89
C ALA A 1023 27.54 -38.35 54.58
N ASP A 1024 27.68 -39.21 55.60
CA ASP A 1024 27.82 -40.66 55.42
C ASP A 1024 26.63 -41.28 54.66
N ARG A 1025 25.43 -40.69 54.78
CA ARG A 1025 24.22 -41.13 54.05
C ARG A 1025 24.15 -40.57 52.62
N LEU A 1026 24.86 -39.47 52.34
CA LEU A 1026 24.88 -38.79 51.04
C LEU A 1026 25.94 -39.36 50.10
N VAL A 1027 27.08 -39.80 50.63
CA VAL A 1027 28.15 -40.44 49.83
C VAL A 1027 27.59 -41.66 49.10
N GLY A 1028 27.90 -41.76 47.80
CA GLY A 1028 27.44 -42.82 46.91
C GLY A 1028 26.02 -42.64 46.36
N GLN A 1029 25.23 -41.67 46.85
CA GLN A 1029 23.94 -41.30 46.28
C GLN A 1029 24.12 -40.53 44.98
N ASN A 1030 23.13 -40.62 44.09
CA ASN A 1030 23.03 -39.71 42.94
C ASN A 1030 22.32 -38.41 43.33
N TYR A 1031 22.32 -37.41 42.45
CA TYR A 1031 21.69 -36.10 42.72
C TYR A 1031 20.24 -36.23 43.22
N ALA A 1032 19.44 -37.10 42.60
CA ALA A 1032 18.03 -37.29 42.98
C ALA A 1032 17.87 -37.91 44.37
N GLY A 1033 18.69 -38.91 44.72
CA GLY A 1033 18.71 -39.55 46.04
C GLY A 1033 19.17 -38.58 47.12
N ALA A 1034 20.25 -37.83 46.85
CA ALA A 1034 20.77 -36.80 47.75
C ALA A 1034 19.76 -35.68 48.01
N ALA A 1035 19.11 -35.17 46.95
CA ALA A 1035 18.06 -34.16 47.08
C ALA A 1035 16.88 -34.66 47.93
N GLN A 1036 16.45 -35.91 47.78
CA GLN A 1036 15.37 -36.48 48.60
C GLN A 1036 15.77 -36.67 50.07
N LEU A 1037 17.02 -37.06 50.35
CA LEU A 1037 17.51 -37.20 51.72
C LEU A 1037 17.60 -35.84 52.41
N LEU A 1038 18.20 -34.85 51.75
CA LEU A 1038 18.30 -33.48 52.26
C LEU A 1038 16.93 -32.85 52.47
N PHE A 1039 15.98 -33.07 51.54
CA PHE A 1039 14.64 -32.50 51.66
C PHE A 1039 13.89 -32.97 52.92
N ARG A 1040 14.13 -34.20 53.37
CA ARG A 1040 13.54 -34.73 54.62
C ARG A 1040 14.09 -34.05 55.87
N GLU A 1041 15.30 -33.52 55.79
CA GLU A 1041 15.96 -32.75 56.86
C GLU A 1041 15.66 -31.25 56.74
N GLY A 1042 14.76 -30.84 55.83
CA GLY A 1042 14.42 -29.44 55.59
C GLY A 1042 15.41 -28.67 54.71
N ILE A 1043 16.34 -29.38 54.04
CA ILE A 1043 17.41 -28.78 53.25
C ILE A 1043 17.15 -29.02 51.75
N GLN A 1044 17.28 -28.01 50.89
CA GLN A 1044 17.15 -28.16 49.44
C GLN A 1044 18.52 -28.19 48.77
N LEU A 1045 18.76 -29.22 47.94
CA LEU A 1045 19.97 -29.30 47.12
C LEU A 1045 19.84 -28.43 45.87
N LEU A 1046 20.80 -27.53 45.65
CA LEU A 1046 20.91 -26.74 44.40
C LEU A 1046 21.90 -27.39 43.44
N ALA A 1047 23.14 -27.59 43.88
CA ALA A 1047 24.23 -28.09 43.04
C ALA A 1047 25.25 -28.88 43.87
N ILE A 1048 26.04 -29.70 43.18
CA ILE A 1048 27.16 -30.49 43.71
C ILE A 1048 28.40 -30.04 42.95
N ILE A 1049 29.47 -29.70 43.65
CA ILE A 1049 30.80 -29.52 43.05
C ILE A 1049 31.56 -30.82 43.26
N SER A 1050 31.89 -31.46 42.15
CA SER A 1050 32.70 -32.66 42.12
C SER A 1050 34.19 -32.30 42.06
N HIS A 1051 34.95 -32.93 42.96
CA HIS A 1051 36.41 -32.84 43.02
C HIS A 1051 37.06 -34.14 42.52
N ASP A 1052 36.58 -34.68 41.39
CA ASP A 1052 37.05 -35.95 40.84
C ASP A 1052 38.51 -35.85 40.37
N GLY A 1053 39.42 -36.55 41.06
CA GLY A 1053 40.86 -36.48 40.85
C GLY A 1053 41.37 -37.08 39.53
N VAL A 1054 40.51 -37.73 38.75
CA VAL A 1054 40.90 -38.46 37.53
C VAL A 1054 41.09 -37.53 36.32
N ASP A 1055 40.34 -36.43 36.21
CA ASP A 1055 40.36 -35.52 35.05
C ASP A 1055 40.92 -34.11 35.34
N GLN A 1056 41.39 -33.85 36.57
CA GLN A 1056 41.89 -32.54 37.05
C GLN A 1056 40.98 -31.33 36.78
N ARG A 1057 39.69 -31.54 36.48
CA ARG A 1057 38.70 -30.47 36.25
C ARG A 1057 37.57 -30.61 37.25
N ASN A 1058 37.33 -29.57 38.05
CA ASN A 1058 36.21 -29.57 38.98
C ASN A 1058 34.90 -29.49 38.18
N ARG A 1059 33.98 -30.41 38.44
CA ARG A 1059 32.75 -30.56 37.65
C ARG A 1059 31.54 -30.16 38.47
N LEU A 1060 30.77 -29.19 37.98
CA LEU A 1060 29.55 -28.75 38.65
C LEU A 1060 28.34 -29.56 38.16
N VAL A 1061 27.58 -30.15 39.08
CA VAL A 1061 26.42 -30.99 38.80
C VAL A 1061 25.17 -30.36 39.43
N ALA A 1062 24.23 -29.88 38.60
CA ALA A 1062 22.96 -29.36 39.06
C ALA A 1062 21.81 -29.92 38.22
N LEU A 1063 20.79 -30.45 38.91
CA LEU A 1063 19.56 -31.02 38.33
C LEU A 1063 19.79 -31.80 37.01
N PRO A 1064 20.67 -32.83 37.00
CA PRO A 1064 20.98 -33.56 35.79
C PRO A 1064 19.75 -34.36 35.32
N TYR A 1065 19.50 -34.41 34.01
CA TYR A 1065 18.42 -35.19 33.42
C TYR A 1065 18.95 -36.46 32.72
N ARG A 1066 18.09 -37.44 32.46
CA ARG A 1066 18.44 -38.80 32.01
C ARG A 1066 19.38 -38.93 30.80
N LYS A 1067 19.51 -37.93 29.92
CA LYS A 1067 20.50 -37.97 28.81
C LYS A 1067 21.75 -37.13 29.08
N ASP A 1068 21.80 -36.42 30.20
CA ASP A 1068 23.00 -35.72 30.62
C ASP A 1068 24.03 -36.76 31.10
N PRO A 1069 25.31 -36.59 30.77
CA PRO A 1069 26.37 -37.48 31.24
C PRO A 1069 26.46 -37.52 32.77
N ASP A 1070 25.97 -36.48 33.44
CA ASP A 1070 25.93 -36.33 34.90
C ASP A 1070 24.78 -37.06 35.60
N TYR A 1071 23.82 -37.63 34.87
CA TYR A 1071 22.66 -38.26 35.50
C TYR A 1071 23.03 -39.44 36.40
N GLY A 1072 24.09 -40.17 36.03
CA GLY A 1072 24.64 -41.28 36.79
C GLY A 1072 25.69 -40.88 37.83
N TYR A 1073 26.00 -39.60 37.96
CA TYR A 1073 27.02 -39.12 38.90
C TYR A 1073 26.66 -39.51 40.33
N ARG A 1074 27.67 -39.99 41.07
CA ARG A 1074 27.54 -40.38 42.47
C ARG A 1074 28.47 -39.52 43.32
N ILE A 1075 27.95 -39.10 44.46
CA ILE A 1075 28.63 -38.20 45.37
C ILE A 1075 29.85 -38.89 46.00
N ASN A 1076 30.99 -38.23 45.93
CA ASN A 1076 32.24 -38.61 46.59
C ASN A 1076 32.37 -37.90 47.96
N PRO A 1077 33.17 -38.43 48.90
CA PRO A 1077 33.41 -37.79 50.20
C PRO A 1077 34.03 -36.39 50.10
N ASP A 1078 34.80 -36.15 49.05
CA ASP A 1078 35.50 -34.88 48.82
C ASP A 1078 34.61 -33.84 48.11
N ASP A 1079 33.40 -34.22 47.68
CA ASP A 1079 32.50 -33.29 47.00
C ASP A 1079 31.93 -32.23 47.95
N GLU A 1080 31.55 -31.10 47.37
CA GLU A 1080 30.93 -30.00 48.09
C GLU A 1080 29.48 -29.81 47.64
N LEU A 1081 28.57 -29.66 48.59
CA LEU A 1081 27.15 -29.47 48.32
C LEU A 1081 26.75 -28.01 48.51
N PHE A 1082 26.11 -27.43 47.49
CA PHE A 1082 25.44 -26.15 47.58
C PHE A 1082 23.98 -26.37 47.88
N VAL A 1083 23.55 -25.93 49.05
CA VAL A 1083 22.19 -26.14 49.55
C VAL A 1083 21.54 -24.83 49.98
N ILE A 1084 20.22 -24.86 50.03
CA ILE A 1084 19.42 -23.90 50.79
C ILE A 1084 19.00 -24.62 52.06
N SER A 1085 19.55 -24.19 53.19
CA SER A 1085 19.19 -24.70 54.51
C SER A 1085 18.06 -23.89 55.12
#